data_AF-A0A956S0A6-F1
#
_entry.id   AF-A0A956S0A6-F1
#
_cell.length_a   1.000
_cell.length_b   1.000
_cell.length_c   1.000
_cell.angle_alpha   90.00
_cell.angle_beta   90.00
_cell.angle_gamma   90.00
#
_symmetry.space_group_name_H-M   'P 1'
#
loop_
_entity.id
_entity.type
_entity.pdbx_description
1 polymer ?
#
loop_
_entity_poly.entity_id
_entity_poly.type
_entity_poly.pdbx_seq_one_letter_code
_entity_poly.pdbx_strand_id
1 'polypeptide(L)'
;MLLFAFAGAGCDTPLPAPLTRADSLTLEALIASDTAAVGSELILEAHAWAGTDPVAGTPVVFRILEGGGRLTGSVVHTEADGRARTRWELGTVPGPARVEASVPVARAERAVILVAGPAVHLARDSAAALPTAAVGTSLDDPVRVRVLDAFGNGAPGVRLVGGAVDVGPTDTVWSDGNGVAAFTWTLGPRAGVQRYRVVLPGRDSVEAHALGLPGSAHAVAVEAGDGQSGEVGVPLPTPLVVQVRDRFGNAVPGVPVSFQDSALAAPILEATTDSVGRAGVVWTPGHRAGPQTVWGFATGTDTARIALTGRPGAPVGLGVVAGQGQVGAAGGVLPVEPRVRAVDAWSNAVPGVRVDFTVAEGGGSLSRESAITDASGDAGAGAWTLGPPGVQRLRATLVGVPAAVEITATAEAPGGPGFALEVWTLGVWSVADAALLDQARAAWQAALTQDLSDVSFAGAAALPAGACGVSHPVVSHRVDDLLVLVDIGALDGPGGAAARSGVCRIRSGTLLPVVSTVRIDASDLAAVRAAGLLGDLLRHEIGHALGLGVFWPAANLLTGAGGPDPLYRGTQGTAAWALLGGSGSPPVENTGGAGVRDVHWRESVLVRELMTPVLTPGPNPLSLLSLGALQDLGYGVDASAAEPYAPAPGLPAVPGAPGFRDEVWLGAPVSVDASGRPQGGVPGG
;
A
#
# COMPACT_ATOMS: atom_id res chain seq x y z
N MET A 1 -140.39 19.78 5.39
CA MET A 1 -141.86 19.63 5.34
C MET A 1 -142.35 20.52 4.22
N LEU A 2 -142.94 19.90 3.18
CA LEU A 2 -143.80 20.50 2.14
C LEU A 2 -143.18 21.53 1.17
N LEU A 3 -143.48 21.57 -0.13
CA LEU A 3 -144.25 20.72 -1.05
C LEU A 3 -144.10 21.40 -2.44
N PHE A 4 -143.88 20.60 -3.51
CA PHE A 4 -144.51 20.63 -4.86
C PHE A 4 -144.85 21.96 -5.58
N ALA A 5 -144.99 22.05 -6.91
CA ALA A 5 -144.60 21.29 -8.11
C ALA A 5 -145.37 21.90 -9.32
N PHE A 6 -144.91 21.58 -10.54
CA PHE A 6 -145.56 21.66 -11.87
C PHE A 6 -145.78 23.07 -12.50
N ALA A 7 -145.75 23.29 -13.83
CA ALA A 7 -145.18 22.64 -15.02
C ALA A 7 -145.50 23.51 -16.27
N GLY A 8 -144.72 23.33 -17.35
CA GLY A 8 -145.01 23.74 -18.75
C GLY A 8 -144.30 25.04 -19.21
N ALA A 9 -143.69 25.23 -20.39
CA ALA A 9 -143.25 24.43 -21.55
C ALA A 9 -142.99 25.47 -22.70
N GLY A 10 -141.85 25.38 -23.44
CA GLY A 10 -141.65 26.05 -24.75
C GLY A 10 -140.74 27.29 -24.77
N CYS A 11 -139.41 27.12 -24.79
CA CYS A 11 -138.50 27.31 -25.96
C CYS A 11 -138.30 28.74 -26.46
N ASP A 12 -137.21 29.40 -26.02
CA ASP A 12 -136.01 29.62 -26.85
C ASP A 12 -134.93 30.28 -25.99
N THR A 13 -133.92 29.49 -25.64
CA THR A 13 -132.73 29.92 -24.90
C THR A 13 -131.82 30.76 -25.80
N PRO A 14 -131.29 31.91 -25.35
CA PRO A 14 -130.22 32.60 -26.08
C PRO A 14 -129.01 31.66 -26.15
N LEU A 15 -128.47 31.51 -27.36
CA LEU A 15 -127.15 30.94 -27.61
C LEU A 15 -126.14 31.49 -26.60
N PRO A 16 -125.26 30.65 -26.01
CA PRO A 16 -124.12 31.18 -25.28
C PRO A 16 -123.33 32.11 -26.21
N ALA A 17 -122.91 33.26 -25.67
CA ALA A 17 -122.07 34.23 -26.37
C ALA A 17 -120.92 33.53 -27.12
N PRO A 18 -120.54 33.99 -28.32
CA PRO A 18 -119.45 33.38 -29.06
C PRO A 18 -118.24 33.32 -28.15
N LEU A 19 -117.69 32.11 -27.96
CA LEU A 19 -116.45 31.89 -27.23
C LEU A 19 -115.43 32.90 -27.78
N THR A 20 -115.07 33.91 -26.99
CA THR A 20 -114.04 34.87 -27.33
C THR A 20 -112.78 34.05 -27.61
N ARG A 21 -112.35 34.02 -28.87
CA ARG A 21 -111.21 33.21 -29.27
C ARG A 21 -109.95 33.95 -28.82
N ALA A 22 -109.06 33.26 -28.10
CA ALA A 22 -107.77 33.82 -27.74
C ALA A 22 -107.02 34.28 -28.99
N ASP A 23 -106.52 35.52 -28.99
CA ASP A 23 -105.77 36.16 -30.08
C ASP A 23 -104.26 36.26 -29.79
N SER A 24 -103.86 36.08 -28.53
CA SER A 24 -102.47 36.08 -28.09
C SER A 24 -102.21 35.02 -27.02
N LEU A 25 -100.94 34.61 -26.91
CA LEU A 25 -100.50 33.51 -26.06
C LEU A 25 -99.12 33.84 -25.49
N THR A 26 -98.94 33.66 -24.19
CA THR A 26 -97.61 33.62 -23.56
C THR A 26 -97.35 32.22 -23.01
N LEU A 27 -96.08 31.82 -22.98
CA LEU A 27 -95.65 30.52 -22.45
C LEU A 27 -94.46 30.72 -21.53
N GLU A 28 -94.59 30.26 -20.30
CA GLU A 28 -93.52 30.27 -19.32
C GLU A 28 -93.30 28.85 -18.77
N ALA A 29 -92.04 28.56 -18.46
CA ALA A 29 -91.70 27.43 -17.60
C ALA A 29 -91.56 27.98 -16.18
N LEU A 30 -92.27 27.39 -15.22
CA LEU A 30 -92.23 27.79 -13.81
C LEU A 30 -90.94 27.29 -13.16
N ILE A 31 -89.82 27.88 -13.55
CA ILE A 31 -88.48 27.59 -13.06
C ILE A 31 -87.76 28.89 -12.70
N ALA A 32 -86.90 28.82 -11.69
CA ALA A 32 -86.15 29.97 -11.22
C ALA A 32 -85.00 30.40 -12.15
N SER A 33 -84.67 29.60 -13.17
CA SER A 33 -83.54 29.78 -14.08
C SER A 33 -83.87 29.26 -15.48
N ASP A 34 -83.15 29.70 -16.52
CA ASP A 34 -83.31 29.18 -17.90
C ASP A 34 -82.69 27.79 -18.13
N THR A 35 -82.30 27.09 -17.06
CA THR A 35 -81.72 25.74 -17.09
C THR A 35 -82.51 24.77 -16.22
N ALA A 36 -82.49 23.48 -16.60
CA ALA A 36 -83.11 22.40 -15.83
C ALA A 36 -82.32 21.09 -15.96
N ALA A 37 -82.31 20.27 -14.91
CA ALA A 37 -81.61 18.99 -14.94
C ALA A 37 -82.34 17.98 -15.85
N VAL A 38 -81.60 17.21 -16.65
CA VAL A 38 -82.16 16.09 -17.42
C VAL A 38 -82.97 15.14 -16.54
N GLY A 39 -84.06 14.58 -17.08
CA GLY A 39 -84.97 13.69 -16.35
C GLY A 39 -85.77 14.33 -15.20
N SER A 40 -85.61 15.64 -14.94
CA SER A 40 -86.49 16.37 -14.00
C SER A 40 -87.84 16.70 -14.63
N GLU A 41 -88.79 17.15 -13.80
CA GLU A 41 -90.12 17.57 -14.24
C GLU A 41 -90.23 19.10 -14.21
N LEU A 42 -90.68 19.71 -15.31
CA LEU A 42 -91.01 21.13 -15.39
C LEU A 42 -92.51 21.34 -15.52
N ILE A 43 -93.05 22.35 -14.83
CA ILE A 43 -94.41 22.81 -15.05
C ILE A 43 -94.37 23.92 -16.10
N LEU A 44 -95.09 23.71 -17.19
CA LEU A 44 -95.31 24.69 -18.26
C LEU A 44 -96.66 25.35 -18.04
N GLU A 45 -96.69 26.67 -18.12
CA GLU A 45 -97.90 27.48 -17.96
C GLU A 45 -98.06 28.38 -19.18
N ALA A 46 -99.14 28.16 -19.93
CA ALA A 46 -99.55 29.02 -21.04
C ALA A 46 -100.70 29.91 -20.60
N HIS A 47 -100.67 31.19 -20.96
CA HIS A 47 -101.77 32.12 -20.72
C HIS A 47 -102.35 32.57 -22.05
N ALA A 48 -103.63 32.31 -22.25
CA ALA A 48 -104.35 32.69 -23.46
C ALA A 48 -105.20 33.95 -23.21
N TRP A 49 -105.04 34.95 -24.06
CA TRP A 49 -105.69 36.25 -23.93
C TRP A 49 -106.48 36.59 -25.19
N ALA A 50 -107.53 37.40 -25.03
CA ALA A 50 -108.20 38.12 -26.10
C ALA A 50 -108.10 39.63 -25.78
N GLY A 51 -107.18 40.33 -26.43
CA GLY A 51 -106.78 41.67 -26.00
C GLY A 51 -106.14 41.64 -24.61
N THR A 52 -106.81 42.20 -23.58
CA THR A 52 -106.36 42.18 -22.18
C THR A 52 -107.10 41.18 -21.30
N ASP A 53 -108.12 40.50 -21.85
CA ASP A 53 -108.99 39.64 -21.06
C ASP A 53 -108.53 38.17 -21.15
N PRO A 54 -108.46 37.43 -20.03
CA PRO A 54 -108.10 36.03 -20.03
C PRO A 54 -109.22 35.18 -20.64
N VAL A 55 -108.86 34.18 -21.44
CA VAL A 55 -109.84 33.34 -22.13
C VAL A 55 -109.90 31.96 -21.50
N ALA A 56 -111.05 31.63 -20.90
CA ALA A 56 -111.31 30.32 -20.30
C ALA A 56 -111.75 29.27 -21.35
N GLY A 57 -111.48 27.99 -21.08
CA GLY A 57 -111.92 26.85 -21.88
C GLY A 57 -111.26 26.70 -23.26
N THR A 58 -110.21 27.46 -23.57
CA THR A 58 -109.48 27.37 -24.84
C THR A 58 -108.54 26.16 -24.82
N PRO A 59 -108.59 25.25 -25.81
CA PRO A 59 -107.63 24.15 -25.89
C PRO A 59 -106.26 24.67 -26.33
N VAL A 60 -105.29 24.63 -25.42
CA VAL A 60 -103.88 24.92 -25.70
C VAL A 60 -103.17 23.61 -26.03
N VAL A 61 -102.54 23.54 -27.19
CA VAL A 61 -101.77 22.39 -27.64
C VAL A 61 -100.29 22.61 -27.32
N PHE A 62 -99.71 21.72 -26.51
CA PHE A 62 -98.30 21.70 -26.16
C PHE A 62 -97.54 20.67 -27.01
N ARG A 63 -96.40 21.07 -27.55
CA ARG A 63 -95.54 20.21 -28.38
C ARG A 63 -94.06 20.41 -28.04
N ILE A 64 -93.36 19.32 -27.73
CA ILE A 64 -91.91 19.32 -27.61
C ILE A 64 -91.30 19.45 -29.02
N LEU A 65 -90.44 20.44 -29.20
CA LEU A 65 -89.74 20.70 -30.45
C LEU A 65 -88.32 20.14 -30.45
N GLU A 66 -87.63 20.20 -29.30
CA GLU A 66 -86.22 19.82 -29.13
C GLU A 66 -85.96 19.35 -27.69
N GLY A 67 -84.94 18.49 -27.47
CA GLY A 67 -84.54 18.01 -26.14
C GLY A 67 -85.26 16.76 -25.64
N GLY A 68 -86.30 16.30 -26.33
CA GLY A 68 -87.01 15.04 -26.03
C GLY A 68 -87.82 15.07 -24.73
N GLY A 69 -88.11 13.89 -24.18
CA GLY A 69 -88.94 13.73 -22.97
C GLY A 69 -90.44 13.52 -23.28
N ARG A 70 -91.29 13.74 -22.27
CA ARG A 70 -92.73 13.43 -22.35
C ARG A 70 -93.59 14.48 -21.66
N LEU A 71 -94.70 14.86 -22.31
CA LEU A 71 -95.74 15.70 -21.72
C LEU A 71 -96.79 14.83 -21.03
N THR A 72 -97.25 15.24 -19.85
CA THR A 72 -98.37 14.61 -19.13
C THR A 72 -99.72 14.92 -19.77
N GLY A 73 -99.85 16.08 -20.42
CA GLY A 73 -100.99 16.42 -21.28
C GLY A 73 -100.55 17.31 -22.46
N SER A 74 -100.77 16.85 -23.69
CA SER A 74 -100.43 17.58 -24.91
C SER A 74 -101.53 18.56 -25.35
N VAL A 75 -102.74 18.45 -24.79
CA VAL A 75 -103.83 19.42 -24.96
C VAL A 75 -104.43 19.69 -23.59
N VAL A 76 -104.39 20.94 -23.15
CA VAL A 76 -104.94 21.36 -21.86
C VAL A 76 -105.85 22.55 -22.08
N HIS A 77 -107.05 22.51 -21.51
CA HIS A 77 -108.00 23.62 -21.62
C HIS A 77 -107.67 24.69 -20.57
N THR A 78 -107.77 25.96 -20.93
CA THR A 78 -107.53 27.07 -20.00
C THR A 78 -108.57 27.14 -18.90
N GLU A 79 -108.14 27.49 -17.68
CA GLU A 79 -108.99 27.75 -16.51
C GLU A 79 -109.67 29.12 -16.61
N ALA A 80 -110.48 29.49 -15.61
CA ALA A 80 -111.25 30.74 -15.59
C ALA A 80 -110.37 32.01 -15.68
N ASP A 81 -109.09 31.90 -15.33
CA ASP A 81 -108.08 32.96 -15.36
C ASP A 81 -107.20 32.93 -16.63
N GLY A 82 -107.55 32.09 -17.63
CA GLY A 82 -106.85 32.00 -18.91
C GLY A 82 -105.62 31.10 -18.90
N ARG A 83 -105.30 30.42 -17.78
CA ARG A 83 -104.11 29.58 -17.66
C ARG A 83 -104.35 28.12 -18.06
N ALA A 84 -103.43 27.54 -18.80
CA ALA A 84 -103.35 26.10 -19.03
C ALA A 84 -101.99 25.57 -18.56
N ARG A 85 -101.99 24.54 -17.72
CA ARG A 85 -100.76 23.95 -17.15
C ARG A 85 -100.57 22.50 -17.58
N THR A 86 -99.35 22.15 -17.99
CA THR A 86 -98.94 20.77 -18.24
C THR A 86 -97.57 20.50 -17.61
N ARG A 87 -97.25 19.24 -17.35
CA ARG A 87 -95.90 18.84 -16.89
C ARG A 87 -95.11 18.23 -18.03
N TRP A 88 -93.85 18.62 -18.14
CA TRP A 88 -92.86 18.08 -19.05
C TRP A 88 -91.80 17.31 -18.25
N GLU A 89 -91.80 15.99 -18.40
CA GLU A 89 -90.67 15.13 -18.01
C GLU A 89 -89.56 15.33 -19.05
N LEU A 90 -88.44 15.94 -18.65
CA LEU A 90 -87.37 16.31 -19.56
C LEU A 90 -86.62 15.07 -20.09
N GLY A 91 -86.03 15.20 -21.28
CA GLY A 91 -85.18 14.16 -21.86
C GLY A 91 -83.93 13.86 -21.02
N THR A 92 -83.20 12.81 -21.41
CA THR A 92 -82.04 12.29 -20.66
C THR A 92 -80.69 12.81 -21.14
N VAL A 93 -80.66 13.67 -22.17
CA VAL A 93 -79.42 14.17 -22.79
C VAL A 93 -79.32 15.68 -22.60
N PRO A 94 -78.19 16.20 -22.05
CA PRO A 94 -77.97 17.64 -21.91
C PRO A 94 -77.91 18.34 -23.27
N GLY A 95 -78.38 19.59 -23.32
CA GLY A 95 -78.43 20.38 -24.55
C GLY A 95 -79.63 21.33 -24.59
N PRO A 96 -79.80 22.08 -25.70
CA PRO A 96 -80.97 22.91 -25.89
C PRO A 96 -82.24 22.06 -25.93
N ALA A 97 -83.30 22.54 -25.27
CA ALA A 97 -84.62 21.96 -25.33
C ALA A 97 -85.66 23.06 -25.54
N ARG A 98 -86.68 22.77 -26.34
CA ARG A 98 -87.70 23.73 -26.74
C ARG A 98 -89.08 23.11 -26.70
N VAL A 99 -90.04 23.87 -26.21
CA VAL A 99 -91.45 23.50 -26.19
C VAL A 99 -92.30 24.65 -26.72
N GLU A 100 -93.29 24.31 -27.52
CA GLU A 100 -94.28 25.22 -28.08
C GLU A 100 -95.63 25.01 -27.39
N ALA A 101 -96.32 26.11 -27.09
CA ALA A 101 -97.75 26.14 -26.83
C ALA A 101 -98.43 26.85 -28.00
N SER A 102 -99.57 26.33 -28.44
CA SER A 102 -100.31 26.89 -29.56
C SER A 102 -101.81 26.87 -29.33
N VAL A 103 -102.46 27.91 -29.81
CA VAL A 103 -103.91 28.02 -30.04
C VAL A 103 -104.12 28.27 -31.54
N PRO A 104 -105.35 28.18 -32.10
CA PRO A 104 -105.54 28.22 -33.56
C PRO A 104 -104.92 29.43 -34.29
N VAL A 105 -104.73 30.57 -33.61
CA VAL A 105 -104.25 31.82 -34.20
C VAL A 105 -102.96 32.39 -33.58
N ALA A 106 -102.41 31.76 -32.54
CA ALA A 106 -101.21 32.23 -31.84
C ALA A 106 -100.32 31.08 -31.35
N ARG A 107 -99.02 31.33 -31.28
CA ARG A 107 -97.99 30.37 -30.84
C ARG A 107 -97.00 31.08 -29.92
N ALA A 108 -96.51 30.37 -28.91
CA ALA A 108 -95.46 30.83 -28.02
C ALA A 108 -94.48 29.68 -27.76
N GLU A 109 -93.19 29.98 -27.75
CA GLU A 109 -92.16 28.99 -27.48
C GLU A 109 -91.39 29.34 -26.21
N ARG A 110 -90.92 28.30 -25.53
CA ARG A 110 -90.00 28.43 -24.40
C ARG A 110 -88.79 27.53 -24.65
N ALA A 111 -87.61 28.15 -24.61
CA ALA A 111 -86.33 27.46 -24.61
C ALA A 111 -85.84 27.26 -23.17
N VAL A 112 -85.27 26.08 -22.90
CA VAL A 112 -84.60 25.73 -21.65
C VAL A 112 -83.33 24.97 -22.02
N ILE A 113 -82.23 25.21 -21.32
CA ILE A 113 -81.02 24.39 -21.50
C ILE A 113 -81.05 23.24 -20.50
N LEU A 114 -81.08 22.01 -21.01
CA LEU A 114 -80.94 20.81 -20.18
C LEU A 114 -79.48 20.65 -19.76
N VAL A 115 -79.24 20.56 -18.46
CA VAL A 115 -77.93 20.27 -17.86
C VAL A 115 -77.93 18.87 -17.28
N ALA A 116 -76.74 18.30 -17.07
CA ALA A 116 -76.61 16.99 -16.43
C ALA A 116 -77.30 16.95 -15.05
N GLY A 117 -77.84 15.79 -14.70
CA GLY A 117 -78.48 15.55 -13.41
C GLY A 117 -77.47 15.51 -12.25
N PRO A 118 -77.95 15.32 -11.00
CA PRO A 118 -77.07 15.14 -9.86
C PRO A 118 -76.12 13.96 -10.06
N ALA A 119 -74.85 14.13 -9.71
CA ALA A 119 -73.85 13.07 -9.77
C ALA A 119 -74.22 11.89 -8.86
N VAL A 120 -74.09 10.67 -9.41
CA VAL A 120 -74.40 9.42 -8.70
C VAL A 120 -73.32 8.35 -8.86
N HIS A 121 -72.52 8.39 -9.93
CA HIS A 121 -71.53 7.36 -10.22
C HIS A 121 -70.18 7.94 -10.65
N LEU A 122 -69.10 7.24 -10.29
CA LEU A 122 -67.77 7.47 -10.82
C LEU A 122 -67.38 6.34 -11.79
N ALA A 123 -66.75 6.70 -12.90
CA ALA A 123 -66.12 5.75 -13.81
C ALA A 123 -64.66 6.15 -14.06
N ARG A 124 -63.76 5.18 -14.20
CA ARG A 124 -62.39 5.49 -14.68
C ARG A 124 -62.46 5.96 -16.13
N ASP A 125 -61.72 7.01 -16.45
CA ASP A 125 -61.64 7.51 -17.82
C ASP A 125 -60.63 6.67 -18.62
N SER A 126 -61.12 5.56 -19.17
CA SER A 126 -60.43 4.54 -19.98
C SER A 126 -59.35 3.67 -19.29
N ALA A 127 -59.21 2.44 -19.81
CA ALA A 127 -58.34 1.39 -19.30
C ALA A 127 -56.99 1.38 -20.03
N ALA A 128 -56.09 2.29 -19.65
CA ALA A 128 -54.70 2.21 -20.06
C ALA A 128 -53.98 1.04 -19.34
N ALA A 129 -52.83 0.61 -19.87
CA ALA A 129 -51.89 -0.23 -19.14
C ALA A 129 -51.58 0.39 -17.77
N LEU A 130 -51.19 -0.43 -16.78
CA LEU A 130 -50.86 0.05 -15.44
C LEU A 130 -49.78 1.15 -15.53
N PRO A 131 -50.08 2.41 -15.18
CA PRO A 131 -49.12 3.50 -15.32
C PRO A 131 -47.94 3.30 -14.39
N THR A 132 -46.76 3.70 -14.84
CA THR A 132 -45.50 3.52 -14.10
C THR A 132 -44.79 4.85 -13.96
N ALA A 133 -44.18 5.10 -12.80
CA ALA A 133 -43.24 6.20 -12.61
C ALA A 133 -42.22 5.84 -11.52
N ALA A 134 -41.12 6.58 -11.42
CA ALA A 134 -40.21 6.42 -10.30
C ALA A 134 -40.89 6.84 -8.99
N VAL A 135 -40.56 6.17 -7.89
CA VAL A 135 -41.05 6.56 -6.56
C VAL A 135 -40.68 8.01 -6.25
N GLY A 136 -41.61 8.75 -5.65
CA GLY A 136 -41.43 10.17 -5.34
C GLY A 136 -41.58 11.12 -6.54
N THR A 137 -41.93 10.64 -7.74
CA THR A 137 -42.30 11.49 -8.88
C THR A 137 -43.78 11.37 -9.22
N SER A 138 -44.31 12.36 -9.93
CA SER A 138 -45.68 12.32 -10.44
C SER A 138 -45.80 11.39 -11.64
N LEU A 139 -46.95 10.76 -11.80
CA LEU A 139 -47.34 10.12 -13.06
C LEU A 139 -47.40 11.18 -14.17
N ASP A 140 -46.92 10.82 -15.37
CA ASP A 140 -47.02 11.69 -16.55
C ASP A 140 -48.48 11.92 -16.94
N ASP A 141 -49.30 10.87 -16.86
CA ASP A 141 -50.74 10.94 -17.04
C ASP A 141 -51.47 11.04 -15.69
N PRO A 142 -52.31 12.07 -15.48
CA PRO A 142 -53.08 12.21 -14.26
C PRO A 142 -54.16 11.11 -14.16
N VAL A 143 -54.58 10.81 -12.93
CA VAL A 143 -55.70 9.91 -12.69
C VAL A 143 -56.99 10.62 -13.10
N ARG A 144 -57.59 10.19 -14.21
CA ARG A 144 -58.83 10.75 -14.75
C ARG A 144 -60.03 9.90 -14.37
N VAL A 145 -61.05 10.56 -13.84
CA VAL A 145 -62.35 9.95 -13.53
C VAL A 145 -63.47 10.77 -14.15
N ARG A 146 -64.48 10.08 -14.67
CA ARG A 146 -65.73 10.66 -15.14
C ARG A 146 -66.76 10.64 -14.01
N VAL A 147 -67.32 11.80 -13.72
CA VAL A 147 -68.45 11.97 -12.81
C VAL A 147 -69.73 11.91 -13.63
N LEU A 148 -70.56 10.92 -13.34
CA LEU A 148 -71.74 10.61 -14.13
C LEU A 148 -73.02 10.83 -13.32
N ASP A 149 -74.03 11.37 -13.99
CA ASP A 149 -75.41 11.37 -13.50
C ASP A 149 -76.08 9.99 -13.69
N ALA A 150 -77.35 9.87 -13.29
CA ALA A 150 -78.10 8.61 -13.36
C ALA A 150 -78.36 8.12 -14.79
N PHE A 151 -78.15 8.97 -15.79
CA PHE A 151 -78.36 8.68 -17.20
C PHE A 151 -77.04 8.51 -17.98
N GLY A 152 -75.89 8.58 -17.28
CA GLY A 152 -74.57 8.43 -17.88
C GLY A 152 -73.98 9.71 -18.49
N ASN A 153 -74.57 10.88 -18.20
CA ASN A 153 -74.04 12.17 -18.66
C ASN A 153 -72.94 12.67 -17.72
N GLY A 154 -71.97 13.41 -18.28
CA GLY A 154 -70.93 14.07 -17.50
C GLY A 154 -71.50 15.18 -16.63
N ALA A 155 -71.36 15.09 -15.32
CA ALA A 155 -71.83 16.09 -14.36
C ALA A 155 -70.72 17.11 -14.06
N PRO A 156 -70.82 18.38 -14.52
CA PRO A 156 -69.79 19.39 -14.33
C PRO A 156 -69.82 20.03 -12.94
N GLY A 157 -68.68 20.57 -12.47
CA GLY A 157 -68.57 21.33 -11.23
C GLY A 157 -68.72 20.51 -9.94
N VAL A 158 -68.63 19.18 -10.01
CA VAL A 158 -68.81 18.28 -8.87
C VAL A 158 -67.48 18.13 -8.12
N ARG A 159 -67.51 18.36 -6.81
CA ARG A 159 -66.34 18.22 -5.93
C ARG A 159 -66.03 16.75 -5.65
N LEU A 160 -64.81 16.34 -5.96
CA LEU A 160 -64.24 15.04 -5.60
C LEU A 160 -63.08 15.21 -4.63
N VAL A 161 -62.83 14.19 -3.82
CA VAL A 161 -61.61 14.09 -2.99
C VAL A 161 -60.79 12.88 -3.38
N GLY A 162 -59.47 13.06 -3.51
CA GLY A 162 -58.55 12.02 -3.96
C GLY A 162 -57.32 11.94 -3.06
N GLY A 163 -56.70 10.76 -2.99
CA GLY A 163 -55.40 10.59 -2.36
C GLY A 163 -54.89 9.16 -2.40
N ALA A 164 -53.60 8.99 -2.09
CA ALA A 164 -53.02 7.66 -1.95
C ALA A 164 -53.71 6.91 -0.80
N VAL A 165 -54.05 5.63 -1.00
CA VAL A 165 -54.84 4.84 -0.03
C VAL A 165 -54.15 4.76 1.33
N ASP A 166 -52.81 4.67 1.35
CA ASP A 166 -52.04 4.53 2.58
C ASP A 166 -51.81 5.87 3.31
N VAL A 167 -52.12 7.00 2.68
CA VAL A 167 -51.95 8.37 3.22
C VAL A 167 -53.30 9.02 3.57
N GLY A 168 -54.37 8.64 2.85
CA GLY A 168 -55.67 9.29 2.93
C GLY A 168 -55.87 10.38 1.88
N PRO A 169 -57.10 10.92 1.74
CA PRO A 169 -57.41 11.93 0.74
C PRO A 169 -56.74 13.27 1.08
N THR A 170 -55.91 13.78 0.17
CA THR A 170 -55.20 15.07 0.30
C THR A 170 -55.65 16.09 -0.73
N ASP A 171 -56.26 15.64 -1.82
CA ASP A 171 -56.50 16.44 -3.01
C ASP A 171 -57.99 16.69 -3.17
N THR A 172 -58.35 17.90 -3.60
CA THR A 172 -59.72 18.27 -3.97
C THR A 172 -59.72 18.79 -5.39
N VAL A 173 -60.52 18.16 -6.26
CA VAL A 173 -60.66 18.52 -7.68
C VAL A 173 -62.14 18.61 -8.04
N TRP A 174 -62.48 19.53 -8.95
CA TRP A 174 -63.83 19.68 -9.50
C TRP A 174 -63.88 19.13 -10.92
N SER A 175 -64.99 18.49 -11.29
CA SER A 175 -65.19 18.03 -12.66
C SER A 175 -65.35 19.20 -13.64
N ASP A 176 -64.77 19.06 -14.83
CA ASP A 176 -64.85 20.03 -15.92
C ASP A 176 -66.22 20.02 -16.62
N GLY A 177 -66.36 20.80 -17.70
CA GLY A 177 -67.60 20.89 -18.49
C GLY A 177 -68.09 19.57 -19.10
N ASN A 178 -67.22 18.56 -19.22
CA ASN A 178 -67.54 17.22 -19.71
C ASN A 178 -67.73 16.20 -18.57
N GLY A 179 -67.68 16.66 -17.30
CA GLY A 179 -67.76 15.81 -16.13
C GLY A 179 -66.47 15.06 -15.81
N VAL A 180 -65.31 15.46 -16.35
CA VAL A 180 -64.01 14.80 -16.08
C VAL A 180 -63.28 15.53 -14.96
N ALA A 181 -62.78 14.78 -13.98
CA ALA A 181 -61.86 15.28 -12.96
C ALA A 181 -60.50 14.59 -13.12
N ALA A 182 -59.41 15.36 -13.06
CA ALA A 182 -58.04 14.88 -13.22
C ALA A 182 -57.21 15.16 -11.96
N PHE A 183 -56.63 14.11 -11.37
CA PHE A 183 -55.78 14.20 -10.17
C PHE A 183 -54.32 13.96 -10.54
N THR A 184 -53.44 14.90 -10.20
CA THR A 184 -52.00 14.66 -10.27
C THR A 184 -51.59 13.77 -9.11
N TRP A 185 -51.00 12.60 -9.41
CA TRP A 185 -50.58 11.65 -8.39
C TRP A 185 -49.06 11.52 -8.35
N THR A 186 -48.45 11.98 -7.25
CA THR A 186 -47.06 11.68 -6.89
C THR A 186 -46.98 10.35 -6.14
N LEU A 187 -46.20 9.41 -6.67
CA LEU A 187 -46.03 8.09 -6.05
C LEU A 187 -45.26 8.22 -4.72
N GLY A 188 -45.68 7.44 -3.73
CA GLY A 188 -45.02 7.35 -2.43
C GLY A 188 -43.63 6.69 -2.52
N PRO A 189 -42.88 6.62 -1.40
CA PRO A 189 -41.47 6.23 -1.39
C PRO A 189 -41.21 4.72 -1.57
N ARG A 190 -42.26 3.87 -1.63
CA ARG A 190 -42.10 2.41 -1.73
C ARG A 190 -42.26 1.94 -3.17
N ALA A 191 -41.27 1.23 -3.69
CA ALA A 191 -41.39 0.58 -4.99
C ALA A 191 -42.43 -0.56 -4.96
N GLY A 192 -43.04 -0.84 -6.10
CA GLY A 192 -44.14 -1.80 -6.24
C GLY A 192 -45.49 -1.13 -6.53
N VAL A 193 -46.55 -1.94 -6.53
CA VAL A 193 -47.90 -1.45 -6.87
C VAL A 193 -48.43 -0.56 -5.75
N GLN A 194 -48.80 0.67 -6.09
CA GLN A 194 -49.44 1.64 -5.21
C GLN A 194 -50.90 1.86 -5.62
N ARG A 195 -51.69 2.42 -4.70
CA ARG A 195 -53.14 2.63 -4.87
C ARG A 195 -53.52 4.07 -4.57
N TYR A 196 -54.37 4.65 -5.40
CA TYR A 196 -54.95 5.98 -5.24
C TYR A 196 -56.47 5.87 -5.25
N ARG A 197 -57.16 6.48 -4.29
CA ARG A 197 -58.62 6.40 -4.19
C ARG A 197 -59.22 7.76 -4.45
N VAL A 198 -60.18 7.82 -5.37
CA VAL A 198 -61.02 8.97 -5.64
C VAL A 198 -62.42 8.71 -5.10
N VAL A 199 -62.96 9.66 -4.35
CA VAL A 199 -64.24 9.55 -3.66
C VAL A 199 -65.17 10.67 -4.08
N LEU A 200 -66.38 10.29 -4.47
CA LEU A 200 -67.55 11.16 -4.54
C LEU A 200 -68.21 11.15 -3.15
N PRO A 201 -68.13 12.24 -2.37
CA PRO A 201 -68.51 12.23 -0.96
C PRO A 201 -69.94 11.71 -0.72
N GLY A 202 -70.06 10.68 0.13
CA GLY A 202 -71.33 10.09 0.54
C GLY A 202 -72.06 9.29 -0.54
N ARG A 203 -71.41 8.97 -1.67
CA ARG A 203 -72.06 8.29 -2.81
C ARG A 203 -71.27 7.11 -3.36
N ASP A 204 -70.06 7.36 -3.88
CA ASP A 204 -69.31 6.38 -4.67
C ASP A 204 -67.79 6.59 -4.54
N SER A 205 -66.98 5.58 -4.88
CA SER A 205 -65.53 5.68 -4.93
C SER A 205 -64.92 4.74 -5.96
N VAL A 206 -63.83 5.18 -6.58
CA VAL A 206 -63.04 4.38 -7.51
C VAL A 206 -61.58 4.43 -7.11
N GLU A 207 -60.91 3.28 -7.09
CA GLU A 207 -59.46 3.23 -6.92
C GLU A 207 -58.77 3.37 -8.28
N ALA A 208 -57.49 3.71 -8.30
CA ALA A 208 -56.57 3.62 -9.41
C ALA A 208 -55.29 2.94 -8.91
N HIS A 209 -54.57 2.28 -9.81
CA HIS A 209 -53.32 1.59 -9.49
C HIS A 209 -52.20 2.13 -10.36
N ALA A 210 -50.99 2.17 -9.81
CA ALA A 210 -49.77 2.50 -10.54
C ALA A 210 -48.62 1.63 -10.01
N LEU A 211 -47.62 1.36 -10.83
CA LEU A 211 -46.38 0.70 -10.41
C LEU A 211 -45.30 1.76 -10.14
N GLY A 212 -44.92 1.89 -8.87
CA GLY A 212 -43.75 2.66 -8.47
C GLY A 212 -42.47 1.89 -8.78
N LEU A 213 -41.70 2.35 -9.75
CA LEU A 213 -40.37 1.84 -10.02
C LEU A 213 -39.39 2.44 -8.99
N PRO A 214 -38.34 1.71 -8.59
CA PRO A 214 -37.26 2.28 -7.77
C PRO A 214 -36.71 3.56 -8.41
N GLY A 215 -36.29 4.50 -7.56
CA GLY A 215 -35.62 5.72 -8.03
C GLY A 215 -34.25 5.43 -8.62
N SER A 216 -33.53 6.49 -9.03
CA SER A 216 -32.13 6.37 -9.43
C SER A 216 -31.29 5.78 -8.30
N ALA A 217 -30.29 4.98 -8.66
CA ALA A 217 -29.29 4.47 -7.72
C ALA A 217 -28.72 5.62 -6.87
N HIS A 218 -28.60 5.39 -5.56
CA HIS A 218 -28.16 6.40 -4.60
C HIS A 218 -27.12 5.85 -3.62
N ALA A 219 -27.27 4.60 -3.20
CA ALA A 219 -26.36 3.94 -2.28
C ALA A 219 -25.98 2.55 -2.80
N VAL A 220 -24.73 2.17 -2.56
CA VAL A 220 -24.25 0.80 -2.73
C VAL A 220 -23.64 0.34 -1.41
N ALA A 221 -24.01 -0.86 -0.97
CA ALA A 221 -23.55 -1.42 0.30
C ALA A 221 -23.10 -2.87 0.11
N VAL A 222 -22.13 -3.30 0.91
CA VAL A 222 -21.69 -4.70 0.90
C VAL A 222 -22.78 -5.58 1.52
N GLU A 223 -23.17 -6.62 0.79
CA GLU A 223 -24.18 -7.59 1.22
C GLU A 223 -23.52 -8.91 1.66
N ALA A 224 -22.50 -9.37 0.92
CA ALA A 224 -21.79 -10.61 1.22
C ALA A 224 -20.34 -10.59 0.73
N GLY A 225 -19.55 -11.47 1.35
CA GLY A 225 -18.17 -11.75 0.94
C GLY A 225 -17.10 -10.82 1.51
N ASP A 226 -17.45 -9.94 2.47
CA ASP A 226 -16.48 -9.12 3.20
C ASP A 226 -15.66 -9.94 4.22
N GLY A 227 -14.42 -9.53 4.45
CA GLY A 227 -13.51 -10.14 5.42
C GLY A 227 -13.00 -11.53 5.04
N GLN A 228 -13.18 -11.96 3.79
CA GLN A 228 -12.75 -13.28 3.34
C GLN A 228 -11.23 -13.40 3.24
N SER A 229 -10.75 -14.65 3.35
CA SER A 229 -9.36 -14.97 3.11
C SER A 229 -9.19 -16.22 2.27
N GLY A 230 -8.39 -16.12 1.21
CA GLY A 230 -8.08 -17.20 0.28
C GLY A 230 -6.67 -17.06 -0.30
N GLU A 231 -6.21 -18.09 -1.00
CA GLU A 231 -4.90 -18.11 -1.65
C GLU A 231 -4.81 -17.06 -2.78
N VAL A 232 -3.68 -16.37 -2.89
CA VAL A 232 -3.43 -15.43 -3.99
C VAL A 232 -3.50 -16.13 -5.34
N GLY A 233 -4.11 -15.49 -6.34
CA GLY A 233 -4.29 -16.07 -7.67
C GLY A 233 -5.36 -17.18 -7.76
N VAL A 234 -6.01 -17.55 -6.66
CA VAL A 234 -7.10 -18.55 -6.63
C VAL A 234 -8.46 -17.86 -6.39
N PRO A 235 -9.52 -18.21 -7.14
CA PRO A 235 -10.86 -17.64 -6.91
C PRO A 235 -11.36 -17.88 -5.48
N LEU A 236 -11.93 -16.84 -4.86
CA LEU A 236 -12.52 -16.94 -3.53
C LEU A 236 -13.76 -17.84 -3.52
N PRO A 237 -13.98 -18.59 -2.42
CA PRO A 237 -15.08 -19.54 -2.34
C PRO A 237 -16.46 -18.87 -2.18
N THR A 238 -16.52 -17.66 -1.60
CA THR A 238 -17.76 -16.89 -1.51
C THR A 238 -17.67 -15.69 -2.47
N PRO A 239 -18.64 -15.52 -3.38
CA PRO A 239 -18.69 -14.34 -4.24
C PRO A 239 -18.77 -13.04 -3.44
N LEU A 240 -18.20 -11.96 -3.98
CA LEU A 240 -18.39 -10.62 -3.46
C LEU A 240 -19.73 -10.12 -3.96
N VAL A 241 -20.61 -9.68 -3.06
CA VAL A 241 -21.96 -9.20 -3.40
C VAL A 241 -22.18 -7.82 -2.79
N VAL A 242 -22.63 -6.89 -3.61
CA VAL A 242 -23.14 -5.58 -3.16
C VAL A 242 -24.61 -5.44 -3.51
N GLN A 243 -25.31 -4.60 -2.75
CA GLN A 243 -26.69 -4.23 -3.02
C GLN A 243 -26.80 -2.74 -3.32
N VAL A 244 -27.48 -2.40 -4.42
CA VAL A 244 -27.76 -1.03 -4.84
C VAL A 244 -29.18 -0.64 -4.44
N ARG A 245 -29.31 0.53 -3.81
CA ARG A 245 -30.57 1.10 -3.33
C ARG A 245 -30.75 2.54 -3.80
N ASP A 246 -32.00 2.96 -3.97
CA ASP A 246 -32.35 4.36 -4.21
C ASP A 246 -32.34 5.18 -2.91
N ARG A 247 -32.61 6.49 -3.01
CA ARG A 247 -32.64 7.41 -1.87
C ARG A 247 -33.72 7.11 -0.81
N PHE A 248 -34.68 6.25 -1.15
CA PHE A 248 -35.77 5.83 -0.27
C PHE A 248 -35.53 4.41 0.30
N GLY A 249 -34.40 3.78 -0.04
CA GLY A 249 -34.02 2.44 0.40
C GLY A 249 -34.58 1.30 -0.44
N ASN A 250 -35.24 1.57 -1.58
CA ASN A 250 -35.72 0.51 -2.47
C ASN A 250 -34.55 -0.09 -3.25
N ALA A 251 -34.58 -1.41 -3.46
CA ALA A 251 -33.61 -2.08 -4.32
C ALA A 251 -33.75 -1.64 -5.78
N VAL A 252 -32.64 -1.34 -6.45
CA VAL A 252 -32.64 -0.86 -7.84
C VAL A 252 -32.12 -1.98 -8.76
N PRO A 253 -32.98 -2.64 -9.56
CA PRO A 253 -32.56 -3.67 -10.52
C PRO A 253 -31.95 -3.08 -11.80
N GLY A 254 -31.14 -3.86 -12.51
CA GLY A 254 -30.58 -3.47 -13.81
C GLY A 254 -29.43 -2.47 -13.79
N VAL A 255 -28.86 -2.17 -12.60
CA VAL A 255 -27.74 -1.24 -12.45
C VAL A 255 -26.42 -1.96 -12.69
N PRO A 256 -25.56 -1.49 -13.62
CA PRO A 256 -24.21 -2.01 -13.77
C PRO A 256 -23.35 -1.66 -12.55
N VAL A 257 -22.63 -2.64 -12.03
CA VAL A 257 -21.71 -2.53 -10.90
C VAL A 257 -20.34 -3.03 -11.33
N SER A 258 -19.32 -2.21 -11.14
CA SER A 258 -17.92 -2.58 -11.38
C SER A 258 -17.23 -2.90 -10.05
N PHE A 259 -16.47 -3.99 -10.02
CA PHE A 259 -15.62 -4.40 -8.92
C PHE A 259 -14.16 -4.24 -9.33
N GLN A 260 -13.40 -3.50 -8.53
CA GLN A 260 -12.00 -3.17 -8.83
C GLN A 260 -11.14 -3.15 -7.57
N ASP A 261 -9.86 -3.50 -7.67
CA ASP A 261 -8.92 -3.37 -6.55
C ASP A 261 -8.28 -1.97 -6.47
N SER A 262 -7.57 -1.72 -5.36
CA SER A 262 -6.82 -0.48 -5.15
C SER A 262 -5.50 -0.38 -5.92
N ALA A 263 -5.04 -1.44 -6.59
CA ALA A 263 -3.75 -1.48 -7.28
C ALA A 263 -3.80 -0.93 -8.73
N LEU A 264 -4.98 -0.52 -9.22
CA LEU A 264 -5.21 -0.04 -10.59
C LEU A 264 -4.79 -1.04 -11.69
N ALA A 265 -4.60 -2.31 -11.34
CA ALA A 265 -4.34 -3.38 -12.28
C ALA A 265 -5.64 -4.17 -12.51
N ALA A 266 -5.93 -4.50 -13.76
CA ALA A 266 -6.99 -5.45 -14.10
C ALA A 266 -6.85 -6.75 -13.27
N PRO A 267 -7.95 -7.42 -12.91
CA PRO A 267 -9.26 -7.36 -13.58
C PRO A 267 -10.25 -6.36 -12.97
N ILE A 268 -10.95 -5.63 -13.83
CA ILE A 268 -12.26 -5.04 -13.51
C ILE A 268 -13.30 -6.11 -13.83
N LEU A 269 -14.10 -6.49 -12.85
CA LEU A 269 -15.23 -7.41 -13.07
C LEU A 269 -16.53 -6.62 -13.02
N GLU A 270 -17.46 -6.94 -13.91
CA GLU A 270 -18.76 -6.27 -13.98
C GLU A 270 -19.89 -7.26 -13.70
N ALA A 271 -20.89 -6.78 -12.98
CA ALA A 271 -22.16 -7.49 -12.76
C ALA A 271 -23.32 -6.50 -12.80
N THR A 272 -24.49 -6.95 -13.21
CA THR A 272 -25.72 -6.13 -13.20
C THR A 272 -26.60 -6.53 -12.03
N THR A 273 -27.25 -5.58 -11.37
CA THR A 273 -28.12 -5.89 -10.24
C THR A 273 -29.36 -6.69 -10.64
N ASP A 274 -29.69 -7.71 -9.85
CA ASP A 274 -30.89 -8.55 -9.99
C ASP A 274 -32.17 -7.83 -9.53
N SER A 275 -33.30 -8.56 -9.51
CA SER A 275 -34.61 -8.03 -9.09
C SER A 275 -34.68 -7.54 -7.64
N VAL A 276 -33.72 -7.91 -6.79
CA VAL A 276 -33.58 -7.43 -5.41
C VAL A 276 -32.37 -6.50 -5.24
N GLY A 277 -31.84 -5.97 -6.35
CA GLY A 277 -30.80 -4.95 -6.36
C GLY A 277 -29.41 -5.48 -6.07
N ARG A 278 -29.17 -6.79 -6.15
CA ARG A 278 -27.86 -7.40 -5.82
C ARG A 278 -27.04 -7.66 -7.08
N ALA A 279 -25.77 -7.30 -7.05
CA ALA A 279 -24.78 -7.64 -8.06
C ALA A 279 -23.61 -8.36 -7.39
N GLY A 280 -23.09 -9.42 -7.99
CA GLY A 280 -21.97 -10.16 -7.41
C GLY A 280 -21.04 -10.82 -8.42
N VAL A 281 -19.79 -10.98 -8.00
CA VAL A 281 -18.69 -11.54 -8.80
C VAL A 281 -17.88 -12.53 -7.98
N VAL A 282 -17.32 -13.55 -8.64
CA VAL A 282 -16.29 -14.39 -8.03
C VAL A 282 -14.96 -13.66 -8.20
N TRP A 283 -14.35 -13.27 -7.08
CA TRP A 283 -13.12 -12.49 -7.08
C TRP A 283 -11.90 -13.38 -6.89
N THR A 284 -10.83 -13.10 -7.61
CA THR A 284 -9.52 -13.74 -7.43
C THR A 284 -8.56 -12.72 -6.82
N PRO A 285 -8.02 -12.95 -5.60
CA PRO A 285 -7.06 -12.04 -4.98
C PRO A 285 -5.82 -11.88 -5.87
N GLY A 286 -5.26 -10.67 -5.92
CA GLY A 286 -4.04 -10.40 -6.67
C GLY A 286 -2.84 -11.17 -6.12
N HIS A 287 -1.71 -11.14 -6.83
CA HIS A 287 -0.52 -11.96 -6.53
C HIS A 287 0.26 -11.58 -5.26
N ARG A 288 -0.17 -10.57 -4.50
CA ARG A 288 0.51 -10.14 -3.26
C ARG A 288 -0.24 -10.65 -2.04
N ALA A 289 0.44 -11.42 -1.18
CA ALA A 289 -0.13 -11.84 0.10
C ALA A 289 -0.32 -10.65 1.06
N GLY A 290 -1.28 -10.79 1.98
CA GLY A 290 -1.64 -9.77 2.97
C GLY A 290 -3.01 -9.13 2.71
N PRO A 291 -3.30 -8.01 3.40
CA PRO A 291 -4.57 -7.29 3.24
C PRO A 291 -4.74 -6.74 1.83
N GLN A 292 -5.90 -6.97 1.23
CA GLN A 292 -6.33 -6.43 -0.05
C GLN A 292 -7.67 -5.71 0.11
N THR A 293 -7.95 -4.74 -0.76
CA THR A 293 -9.23 -4.02 -0.76
C THR A 293 -9.81 -4.02 -2.17
N VAL A 294 -11.08 -4.39 -2.27
CA VAL A 294 -11.90 -4.32 -3.49
C VAL A 294 -12.99 -3.29 -3.28
N TRP A 295 -13.30 -2.54 -4.32
CA TRP A 295 -14.32 -1.51 -4.35
C TRP A 295 -15.43 -1.92 -5.30
N GLY A 296 -16.67 -1.91 -4.81
CA GLY A 296 -17.88 -1.98 -5.64
C GLY A 296 -18.35 -0.57 -5.98
N PHE A 297 -18.50 -0.27 -7.27
CA PHE A 297 -18.92 1.03 -7.77
C PHE A 297 -20.16 0.89 -8.66
N ALA A 298 -21.17 1.72 -8.40
CA ALA A 298 -22.28 1.96 -9.31
C ALA A 298 -22.38 3.47 -9.59
N THR A 299 -22.67 3.85 -10.84
CA THR A 299 -22.79 5.25 -11.22
C THR A 299 -23.86 5.96 -10.39
N GLY A 300 -23.53 7.14 -9.83
CA GLY A 300 -24.45 7.92 -9.00
C GLY A 300 -24.54 7.48 -7.54
N THR A 301 -23.67 6.56 -7.10
CA THR A 301 -23.58 6.10 -5.70
C THR A 301 -22.19 6.36 -5.12
N ASP A 302 -22.07 6.28 -3.79
CA ASP A 302 -20.76 6.15 -3.11
C ASP A 302 -20.08 4.82 -3.48
N THR A 303 -18.90 4.52 -2.94
CA THR A 303 -18.24 3.22 -3.17
C THR A 303 -18.37 2.29 -1.97
N ALA A 304 -18.67 1.01 -2.25
CA ALA A 304 -18.68 -0.04 -1.23
C ALA A 304 -17.27 -0.63 -1.08
N ARG A 305 -16.70 -0.57 0.13
CA ARG A 305 -15.38 -1.13 0.43
C ARG A 305 -15.51 -2.58 0.92
N ILE A 306 -14.81 -3.50 0.28
CA ILE A 306 -14.74 -4.91 0.65
C ILE A 306 -13.29 -5.25 1.01
N ALA A 307 -13.07 -5.69 2.25
CA ALA A 307 -11.77 -6.08 2.77
C ALA A 307 -11.53 -7.58 2.58
N LEU A 308 -10.35 -7.96 2.11
CA LEU A 308 -9.96 -9.34 1.86
C LEU A 308 -8.54 -9.58 2.39
N THR A 309 -8.17 -10.84 2.63
CA THR A 309 -6.79 -11.23 2.97
C THR A 309 -6.30 -12.32 2.01
N GLY A 310 -5.36 -11.97 1.14
CA GLY A 310 -4.65 -12.93 0.30
C GLY A 310 -3.64 -13.72 1.12
N ARG A 311 -3.75 -15.04 1.17
CA ARG A 311 -2.76 -15.94 1.76
C ARG A 311 -1.73 -16.30 0.69
N PRO A 312 -0.45 -16.42 1.06
CA PRO A 312 0.56 -16.91 0.11
C PRO A 312 0.18 -18.32 -0.36
N GLY A 313 0.58 -18.65 -1.58
CA GLY A 313 0.37 -19.96 -2.15
C GLY A 313 1.27 -21.04 -1.54
N ALA A 314 1.16 -22.25 -2.09
CA ALA A 314 2.08 -23.33 -1.72
C ALA A 314 3.55 -22.91 -1.94
N PRO A 315 4.46 -23.25 -1.01
CA PRO A 315 5.85 -22.84 -1.14
C PRO A 315 6.52 -23.59 -2.29
N VAL A 316 7.33 -22.88 -3.07
CA VAL A 316 8.06 -23.44 -4.23
C VAL A 316 9.57 -23.30 -4.11
N GLY A 317 10.06 -22.45 -3.21
CA GLY A 317 11.47 -22.11 -3.14
C GLY A 317 11.94 -21.63 -1.78
N LEU A 318 13.27 -21.56 -1.64
CA LEU A 318 13.97 -20.95 -0.52
C LEU A 318 14.93 -19.86 -1.04
N GLY A 319 15.08 -18.78 -0.28
CA GLY A 319 16.11 -17.77 -0.49
C GLY A 319 16.95 -17.57 0.79
N VAL A 320 18.24 -17.27 0.64
CA VAL A 320 19.11 -16.95 1.79
C VAL A 320 18.84 -15.53 2.26
N VAL A 321 18.59 -15.35 3.55
CA VAL A 321 18.32 -14.05 4.19
C VAL A 321 19.54 -13.56 4.97
N ALA A 322 20.25 -14.46 5.65
CA ALA A 322 21.42 -14.10 6.46
C ALA A 322 22.41 -15.26 6.61
N GLY A 323 23.64 -14.92 7.01
CA GLY A 323 24.69 -15.86 7.40
C GLY A 323 25.60 -16.37 6.28
N GLN A 324 25.46 -15.84 5.06
CA GLN A 324 26.27 -16.23 3.89
C GLN A 324 27.70 -15.68 3.94
N GLY A 325 28.69 -16.52 3.62
CA GLY A 325 30.08 -16.15 3.41
C GLY A 325 30.82 -15.72 4.68
N GLN A 326 30.40 -16.17 5.86
CA GLN A 326 31.04 -15.79 7.11
C GLN A 326 32.41 -16.45 7.28
N VAL A 327 33.31 -15.82 8.01
CA VAL A 327 34.62 -16.36 8.38
C VAL A 327 34.71 -16.40 9.90
N GLY A 328 35.22 -17.50 10.45
CA GLY A 328 35.41 -17.67 11.88
C GLY A 328 36.50 -18.69 12.21
N ALA A 329 36.96 -18.72 13.45
CA ALA A 329 37.91 -19.74 13.89
C ALA A 329 37.27 -21.14 13.85
N ALA A 330 38.06 -22.16 13.51
CA ALA A 330 37.63 -23.55 13.62
C ALA A 330 37.17 -23.87 15.06
N GLY A 331 36.03 -24.54 15.20
CA GLY A 331 35.37 -24.77 16.49
C GLY A 331 34.64 -23.55 17.08
N GLY A 332 34.73 -22.38 16.46
CA GLY A 332 34.06 -21.15 16.88
C GLY A 332 32.61 -21.05 16.39
N VAL A 333 31.78 -20.32 17.15
CA VAL A 333 30.41 -19.97 16.76
C VAL A 333 30.44 -18.74 15.87
N LEU A 334 29.77 -18.81 14.72
CA LEU A 334 29.62 -17.67 13.82
C LEU A 334 28.72 -16.57 14.42
N PRO A 335 29.05 -15.29 14.20
CA PRO A 335 28.33 -14.17 14.80
C PRO A 335 26.92 -13.94 14.23
N VAL A 336 26.66 -14.35 12.98
CA VAL A 336 25.35 -14.23 12.34
C VAL A 336 24.75 -15.62 12.18
N GLU A 337 23.56 -15.85 12.74
CA GLU A 337 22.84 -17.10 12.52
C GLU A 337 22.43 -17.26 11.04
N PRO A 338 22.60 -18.46 10.45
CA PRO A 338 22.08 -18.74 9.12
C PRO A 338 20.55 -18.67 9.10
N ARG A 339 20.00 -17.92 8.15
CA ARG A 339 18.55 -17.71 7.99
C ARG A 339 18.14 -17.78 6.52
N VAL A 340 17.01 -18.43 6.26
CA VAL A 340 16.40 -18.57 4.93
C VAL A 340 14.93 -18.17 4.97
N ARG A 341 14.38 -17.81 3.81
CA ARG A 341 12.97 -17.46 3.60
C ARG A 341 12.31 -18.44 2.66
N ALA A 342 11.16 -19.00 3.04
CA ALA A 342 10.31 -19.77 2.14
C ALA A 342 9.42 -18.83 1.31
N VAL A 343 9.33 -19.11 0.00
CA VAL A 343 8.55 -18.30 -0.94
C VAL A 343 7.62 -19.14 -1.81
N ASP A 344 6.48 -18.58 -2.18
CA ASP A 344 5.55 -19.15 -3.17
C ASP A 344 5.95 -18.78 -4.62
N ALA A 345 5.17 -19.22 -5.61
CA ALA A 345 5.43 -18.97 -7.03
C ALA A 345 5.40 -17.49 -7.43
N TRP A 346 4.85 -16.61 -6.59
CA TRP A 346 4.77 -15.17 -6.79
C TRP A 346 5.73 -14.39 -5.88
N SER A 347 6.69 -15.09 -5.26
CA SER A 347 7.67 -14.53 -4.33
C SER A 347 7.07 -13.96 -3.04
N ASN A 348 5.85 -14.37 -2.65
CA ASN A 348 5.33 -14.06 -1.33
C ASN A 348 5.97 -14.95 -0.28
N ALA A 349 6.21 -14.39 0.91
CA ALA A 349 6.72 -15.15 2.05
C ALA A 349 5.67 -16.16 2.55
N VAL A 350 6.10 -17.40 2.80
CA VAL A 350 5.22 -18.49 3.25
C VAL A 350 5.49 -18.83 4.73
N PRO A 351 4.60 -18.45 5.66
CA PRO A 351 4.71 -18.79 7.07
C PRO A 351 4.26 -20.22 7.36
N GLY A 352 4.73 -20.81 8.47
CA GLY A 352 4.24 -22.10 8.98
C GLY A 352 4.79 -23.35 8.30
N VAL A 353 5.80 -23.24 7.43
CA VAL A 353 6.41 -24.39 6.73
C VAL A 353 7.73 -24.78 7.38
N ARG A 354 8.04 -26.08 7.37
CA ARG A 354 9.24 -26.62 8.01
C ARG A 354 10.44 -26.56 7.07
N VAL A 355 11.55 -26.04 7.58
CA VAL A 355 12.87 -26.07 6.94
C VAL A 355 13.81 -26.93 7.79
N ASP A 356 14.48 -27.89 7.16
CA ASP A 356 15.51 -28.71 7.77
C ASP A 356 16.90 -28.18 7.38
N PHE A 357 17.80 -28.13 8.35
CA PHE A 357 19.16 -27.62 8.23
C PHE A 357 20.15 -28.74 8.50
N THR A 358 21.06 -28.97 7.55
CA THR A 358 22.08 -30.02 7.64
C THR A 358 23.44 -29.47 7.25
N VAL A 359 24.46 -29.68 8.07
CA VAL A 359 25.85 -29.40 7.69
C VAL A 359 26.24 -30.37 6.57
N ALA A 360 26.44 -29.86 5.36
CA ALA A 360 26.76 -30.62 4.16
C ALA A 360 28.27 -30.80 3.95
N GLU A 361 29.09 -29.85 4.41
CA GLU A 361 30.56 -29.87 4.31
C GLU A 361 31.21 -29.16 5.50
N GLY A 362 32.44 -29.53 5.84
CA GLY A 362 33.29 -28.82 6.80
C GLY A 362 33.15 -29.26 8.25
N GLY A 363 32.10 -29.99 8.60
CA GLY A 363 31.83 -30.43 9.97
C GLY A 363 31.30 -29.32 10.87
N GLY A 364 31.25 -29.56 12.18
CA GLY A 364 30.66 -28.63 13.14
C GLY A 364 29.21 -28.97 13.51
N SER A 365 28.51 -28.01 14.10
CA SER A 365 27.20 -28.25 14.70
C SER A 365 26.27 -27.04 14.60
N LEU A 366 24.97 -27.32 14.55
CA LEU A 366 23.92 -26.31 14.58
C LEU A 366 23.18 -26.41 15.91
N SER A 367 22.73 -25.28 16.44
CA SER A 367 21.84 -25.28 17.61
C SER A 367 20.43 -25.79 17.28
N ARG A 368 20.01 -25.69 16.00
CA ARG A 368 18.72 -26.19 15.50
C ARG A 368 18.90 -26.84 14.14
N GLU A 369 18.52 -28.10 14.03
CA GLU A 369 18.50 -28.86 12.76
C GLU A 369 17.19 -28.68 12.00
N SER A 370 16.18 -28.04 12.59
CA SER A 370 14.94 -27.67 11.90
C SER A 370 14.29 -26.45 12.54
N ALA A 371 13.52 -25.70 11.74
CA ALA A 371 12.68 -24.60 12.20
C ALA A 371 11.42 -24.46 11.35
N ILE A 372 10.37 -23.88 11.93
CA ILE A 372 9.15 -23.47 11.22
C ILE A 372 9.30 -22.00 10.81
N THR A 373 8.92 -21.66 9.58
CA THR A 373 8.95 -20.28 9.12
C THR A 373 8.00 -19.39 9.91
N ASP A 374 8.49 -18.21 10.32
CA ASP A 374 7.71 -17.22 11.06
C ASP A 374 6.74 -16.44 10.14
N ALA A 375 6.06 -15.41 10.67
CA ALA A 375 5.12 -14.58 9.92
C ALA A 375 5.75 -13.85 8.71
N SER A 376 7.08 -13.66 8.70
CA SER A 376 7.84 -13.10 7.58
C SER A 376 8.33 -14.18 6.61
N GLY A 377 7.95 -15.45 6.83
CA GLY A 377 8.40 -16.60 6.05
C GLY A 377 9.82 -17.05 6.36
N ASP A 378 10.42 -16.59 7.47
CA ASP A 378 11.83 -16.85 7.79
C ASP A 378 12.02 -18.02 8.75
N ALA A 379 13.01 -18.85 8.48
CA ALA A 379 13.47 -19.94 9.34
C ALA A 379 14.99 -19.83 9.55
N GLY A 380 15.47 -20.04 10.79
CA GLY A 380 16.88 -19.95 11.14
C GLY A 380 17.42 -21.21 11.81
N ALA A 381 18.66 -21.57 11.49
CA ALA A 381 19.39 -22.70 12.10
C ALA A 381 19.91 -22.39 13.53
N GLY A 382 19.73 -21.15 13.99
CA GLY A 382 20.33 -20.64 15.21
C GLY A 382 21.86 -20.55 15.11
N ALA A 383 22.55 -20.70 16.24
CA ALA A 383 24.01 -20.67 16.28
C ALA A 383 24.62 -21.79 15.41
N TRP A 384 25.59 -21.42 14.56
CA TRP A 384 26.38 -22.35 13.75
C TRP A 384 27.83 -22.36 14.25
N THR A 385 28.25 -23.47 14.82
CA THR A 385 29.64 -23.73 15.23
C THR A 385 30.39 -24.39 14.09
N LEU A 386 31.51 -23.80 13.67
CA LEU A 386 32.32 -24.30 12.57
C LEU A 386 33.11 -25.56 12.93
N GLY A 387 33.31 -26.44 11.96
CA GLY A 387 34.21 -27.59 12.09
C GLY A 387 35.69 -27.24 11.87
N PRO A 388 36.52 -28.22 11.46
CA PRO A 388 37.94 -28.01 11.14
C PRO A 388 38.18 -26.94 10.07
N PRO A 389 39.42 -26.40 9.97
CA PRO A 389 39.76 -25.35 9.00
C PRO A 389 39.42 -25.73 7.56
N GLY A 390 38.89 -24.77 6.80
CA GLY A 390 38.46 -24.96 5.42
C GLY A 390 37.04 -24.48 5.14
N VAL A 391 36.50 -24.87 4.00
CA VAL A 391 35.13 -24.52 3.57
C VAL A 391 34.10 -25.26 4.40
N GLN A 392 33.05 -24.54 4.79
CA GLN A 392 31.94 -25.00 5.59
C GLN A 392 30.66 -24.78 4.77
N ARG A 393 29.81 -25.81 4.61
CA ARG A 393 28.53 -25.68 3.91
C ARG A 393 27.38 -26.15 4.78
N LEU A 394 26.39 -25.29 4.90
CA LEU A 394 25.10 -25.58 5.50
C LEU A 394 24.04 -25.66 4.40
N ARG A 395 23.35 -26.79 4.30
CA ARG A 395 22.23 -26.98 3.38
C ARG A 395 20.91 -26.79 4.12
N ALA A 396 20.09 -25.85 3.65
CA ALA A 396 18.71 -25.68 4.10
C ALA A 396 17.76 -26.31 3.08
N THR A 397 16.87 -27.20 3.52
CA THR A 397 15.94 -27.95 2.67
C THR A 397 14.52 -27.67 3.12
N LEU A 398 13.64 -27.32 2.17
CA LEU A 398 12.22 -27.14 2.45
C LEU A 398 11.53 -28.50 2.50
N VAL A 399 10.89 -28.83 3.63
CA VAL A 399 10.29 -30.16 3.81
C VAL A 399 9.05 -30.31 2.91
N GLY A 400 8.99 -31.41 2.16
CA GLY A 400 7.88 -31.71 1.25
C GLY A 400 7.93 -31.01 -0.11
N VAL A 401 8.97 -30.20 -0.37
CA VAL A 401 9.18 -29.49 -1.64
C VAL A 401 10.62 -29.73 -2.11
N PRO A 402 10.88 -30.01 -3.40
CA PRO A 402 12.23 -30.22 -3.92
C PRO A 402 13.01 -28.90 -4.06
N ALA A 403 13.12 -28.12 -2.98
CA ALA A 403 13.82 -26.85 -2.92
C ALA A 403 14.86 -26.86 -1.79
N ALA A 404 16.09 -26.47 -2.11
CA ALA A 404 17.16 -26.33 -1.14
C ALA A 404 18.10 -25.17 -1.54
N VAL A 405 18.73 -24.56 -0.54
CA VAL A 405 19.78 -23.55 -0.72
C VAL A 405 20.98 -23.87 0.16
N GLU A 406 22.16 -23.44 -0.27
CA GLU A 406 23.39 -23.59 0.51
C GLU A 406 23.82 -22.25 1.09
N ILE A 407 24.25 -22.28 2.35
CA ILE A 407 24.90 -21.19 3.05
C ILE A 407 26.36 -21.60 3.29
N THR A 408 27.31 -20.79 2.87
CA THR A 408 28.74 -21.09 2.99
C THR A 408 29.39 -20.27 4.10
N ALA A 409 30.43 -20.83 4.70
CA ALA A 409 31.34 -20.14 5.62
C ALA A 409 32.77 -20.71 5.47
N THR A 410 33.75 -20.03 6.06
CA THR A 410 35.14 -20.49 6.11
C THR A 410 35.61 -20.58 7.56
N ALA A 411 36.10 -21.76 7.94
CA ALA A 411 36.79 -21.99 9.20
C ALA A 411 38.29 -21.71 9.02
N GLU A 412 38.84 -20.81 9.81
CA GLU A 412 40.28 -20.54 9.87
C GLU A 412 40.96 -21.49 10.86
N ALA A 413 42.22 -21.86 10.59
CA ALA A 413 43.04 -22.53 11.58
C ALA A 413 43.24 -21.63 12.81
N PRO A 414 43.22 -22.18 14.04
CA PRO A 414 43.76 -21.44 15.17
C PRO A 414 45.25 -21.16 14.93
N GLY A 415 45.72 -19.99 15.38
CA GLY A 415 47.15 -19.66 15.41
C GLY A 415 47.95 -20.73 16.16
N GLY A 416 49.18 -20.98 15.71
CA GLY A 416 50.05 -21.97 16.34
C GLY A 416 50.57 -21.48 17.69
N PRO A 417 51.09 -22.35 18.58
CA PRO A 417 51.79 -21.86 19.76
C PRO A 417 53.14 -21.23 19.37
N GLY A 418 53.39 -19.99 19.82
CA GLY A 418 54.67 -19.29 19.68
C GLY A 418 54.66 -18.24 18.56
N PHE A 419 55.78 -17.52 18.38
CA PHE A 419 55.78 -16.38 17.47
C PHE A 419 55.62 -16.79 15.99
N ALA A 420 54.67 -16.20 15.26
CA ALA A 420 54.48 -16.42 13.83
C ALA A 420 54.95 -15.22 12.97
N LEU A 421 56.04 -15.41 12.22
CA LEU A 421 56.50 -14.41 11.26
C LEU A 421 56.15 -14.83 9.83
N GLU A 422 55.10 -14.25 9.28
CA GLU A 422 54.70 -14.40 7.89
C GLU A 422 55.44 -13.39 7.00
N VAL A 423 55.91 -13.85 5.84
CA VAL A 423 56.58 -12.98 4.87
C VAL A 423 55.95 -13.15 3.50
N TRP A 424 55.52 -12.04 2.89
CA TRP A 424 55.05 -12.01 1.52
C TRP A 424 56.09 -11.40 0.62
N THR A 425 56.57 -12.19 -0.35
CA THR A 425 57.40 -11.68 -1.45
C THR A 425 56.52 -11.04 -2.51
N LEU A 426 56.72 -9.75 -2.72
CA LEU A 426 56.00 -8.98 -3.73
C LEU A 426 56.86 -8.88 -5.00
N GLY A 427 56.24 -9.14 -6.16
CA GLY A 427 56.94 -9.17 -7.44
C GLY A 427 57.72 -10.46 -7.68
N VAL A 428 58.70 -10.41 -8.60
CA VAL A 428 59.48 -11.59 -9.01
C VAL A 428 60.78 -11.64 -8.22
N TRP A 429 60.96 -12.71 -7.46
CA TRP A 429 62.18 -13.00 -6.70
C TRP A 429 62.96 -14.15 -7.33
N SER A 430 64.30 -14.09 -7.24
CA SER A 430 65.10 -15.27 -7.55
C SER A 430 64.95 -16.29 -6.41
N VAL A 431 65.10 -17.59 -6.74
CA VAL A 431 65.04 -18.66 -5.74
C VAL A 431 66.09 -18.47 -4.63
N ALA A 432 67.26 -17.94 -4.98
CA ALA A 432 68.34 -17.70 -4.01
C ALA A 432 68.01 -16.58 -3.02
N ASP A 433 67.47 -15.46 -3.50
CA ASP A 433 67.10 -14.34 -2.60
C ASP A 433 65.90 -14.70 -1.71
N ALA A 434 64.92 -15.42 -2.26
CA ALA A 434 63.77 -15.90 -1.49
C ALA A 434 64.21 -16.87 -0.38
N ALA A 435 65.22 -17.70 -0.62
CA ALA A 435 65.79 -18.57 0.40
C ALA A 435 66.53 -17.79 1.50
N LEU A 436 67.25 -16.72 1.16
CA LEU A 436 67.88 -15.83 2.16
C LEU A 436 66.83 -15.09 3.00
N LEU A 437 65.72 -14.67 2.39
CA LEU A 437 64.60 -14.07 3.10
C LEU A 437 63.94 -15.05 4.07
N ASP A 438 63.72 -16.29 3.65
CA ASP A 438 63.16 -17.33 4.53
C ASP A 438 64.11 -17.66 5.69
N GLN A 439 65.43 -17.65 5.47
CA GLN A 439 66.41 -17.79 6.55
C GLN A 439 66.37 -16.61 7.53
N ALA A 440 66.27 -15.38 7.02
CA ALA A 440 66.14 -14.18 7.86
C ALA A 440 64.86 -14.21 8.70
N ARG A 441 63.73 -14.60 8.08
CA ARG A 441 62.45 -14.84 8.75
C ARG A 441 62.58 -15.89 9.85
N ALA A 442 63.16 -17.05 9.53
CA ALA A 442 63.32 -18.14 10.48
C ALA A 442 64.21 -17.78 11.67
N ALA A 443 65.26 -16.99 11.45
CA ALA A 443 66.13 -16.51 12.53
C ALA A 443 65.39 -15.63 13.54
N TRP A 444 64.61 -14.66 13.04
CA TRP A 444 63.77 -13.82 13.91
C TRP A 444 62.66 -14.59 14.60
N GLN A 445 61.99 -15.48 13.88
CA GLN A 445 60.93 -16.31 14.46
C GLN A 445 61.47 -17.22 15.57
N ALA A 446 62.68 -17.76 15.43
CA ALA A 446 63.32 -18.56 16.48
C ALA A 446 63.71 -17.73 17.71
N ALA A 447 64.07 -16.46 17.51
CA ALA A 447 64.42 -15.55 18.60
C ALA A 447 63.21 -15.05 19.40
N LEU A 448 62.00 -15.12 18.84
CA LEU A 448 60.76 -14.63 19.44
C LEU A 448 59.92 -15.81 19.94
N THR A 449 59.69 -15.88 21.25
CA THR A 449 59.07 -17.04 21.91
C THR A 449 57.64 -16.80 22.35
N GLN A 450 57.25 -15.53 22.48
CA GLN A 450 55.91 -15.16 22.89
C GLN A 450 54.98 -15.10 21.67
N ASP A 451 53.90 -15.88 21.76
CA ASP A 451 52.69 -15.74 20.94
C ASP A 451 51.98 -14.41 21.28
N LEU A 452 51.73 -13.57 20.29
CA LEU A 452 50.98 -12.32 20.44
C LEU A 452 49.52 -12.52 20.05
N SER A 453 48.69 -11.51 20.32
CA SER A 453 47.29 -11.59 19.90
C SER A 453 47.16 -11.53 18.38
N ASP A 454 46.56 -12.56 17.78
CA ASP A 454 46.11 -12.55 16.39
C ASP A 454 45.30 -11.31 16.02
N VAL A 455 45.41 -10.88 14.76
CA VAL A 455 44.55 -9.87 14.17
C VAL A 455 43.89 -10.41 12.91
N SER A 456 42.56 -10.42 12.89
CA SER A 456 41.78 -10.87 11.73
C SER A 456 41.50 -9.70 10.78
N PHE A 457 41.98 -9.78 9.53
CA PHE A 457 41.62 -8.84 8.46
C PHE A 457 40.44 -9.37 7.61
N ALA A 458 39.48 -10.10 8.20
CA ALA A 458 38.38 -10.68 7.43
C ALA A 458 37.28 -9.67 7.05
N GLY A 459 36.66 -9.88 5.89
CA GLY A 459 35.47 -9.15 5.44
C GLY A 459 35.70 -7.64 5.31
N ALA A 460 34.88 -6.84 5.99
CA ALA A 460 34.96 -5.37 5.93
C ALA A 460 36.25 -4.79 6.56
N ALA A 461 37.01 -5.59 7.31
CA ALA A 461 38.27 -5.18 7.91
C ALA A 461 39.49 -5.54 7.05
N ALA A 462 39.30 -6.09 5.86
CA ALA A 462 40.41 -6.41 4.95
C ALA A 462 41.31 -5.20 4.70
N LEU A 463 42.63 -5.40 4.79
CA LEU A 463 43.59 -4.37 4.47
C LEU A 463 43.62 -4.20 2.95
N PRO A 464 43.19 -3.05 2.40
CA PRO A 464 43.09 -2.87 0.96
C PRO A 464 44.45 -3.02 0.27
N ALA A 465 44.44 -3.47 -0.98
CA ALA A 465 45.65 -3.54 -1.79
C ALA A 465 46.35 -2.17 -1.84
N GLY A 466 47.66 -2.14 -1.65
CA GLY A 466 48.45 -0.90 -1.68
C GLY A 466 48.36 -0.01 -0.43
N ALA A 467 47.57 -0.38 0.58
CA ALA A 467 47.32 0.47 1.75
C ALA A 467 48.54 0.72 2.65
N CYS A 468 49.62 -0.06 2.47
CA CYS A 468 50.87 0.07 3.22
C CYS A 468 51.99 0.82 2.47
N GLY A 469 51.68 1.56 1.38
CA GLY A 469 52.70 2.30 0.62
C GLY A 469 53.61 1.41 -0.26
N VAL A 470 53.32 0.11 -0.30
CA VAL A 470 53.93 -0.87 -1.20
C VAL A 470 52.84 -1.57 -2.02
N SER A 471 53.16 -2.04 -3.23
CA SER A 471 52.16 -2.71 -4.10
C SER A 471 51.92 -4.15 -3.66
N HIS A 472 51.11 -4.34 -2.61
CA HIS A 472 50.71 -5.65 -2.08
C HIS A 472 49.25 -6.00 -2.43
N PRO A 473 48.90 -7.30 -2.56
CA PRO A 473 47.50 -7.72 -2.69
C PRO A 473 46.71 -7.45 -1.40
N VAL A 474 45.37 -7.56 -1.47
CA VAL A 474 44.52 -7.43 -0.27
C VAL A 474 44.94 -8.45 0.78
N VAL A 475 45.11 -8.01 2.03
CA VAL A 475 45.26 -8.91 3.19
C VAL A 475 43.86 -9.14 3.75
N SER A 476 43.34 -10.35 3.61
CA SER A 476 41.98 -10.72 4.01
C SER A 476 41.92 -11.91 4.96
N HIS A 477 43.07 -12.36 5.46
CA HIS A 477 43.21 -13.48 6.38
C HIS A 477 43.60 -12.99 7.78
N ARG A 478 43.60 -13.91 8.72
CA ARG A 478 44.20 -13.73 10.04
C ARG A 478 45.71 -13.66 9.94
N VAL A 479 46.28 -12.58 10.49
CA VAL A 479 47.71 -12.48 10.74
C VAL A 479 47.96 -12.97 12.16
N ASP A 480 48.56 -14.15 12.25
CA ASP A 480 49.20 -14.67 13.45
C ASP A 480 50.53 -13.92 13.60
N ASP A 481 50.66 -13.14 14.67
CA ASP A 481 51.81 -12.29 15.03
C ASP A 481 52.30 -11.19 14.09
N LEU A 482 53.01 -11.46 13.01
CA LEU A 482 53.52 -10.41 12.13
C LEU A 482 53.54 -10.84 10.67
N LEU A 483 52.93 -10.02 9.82
CA LEU A 483 53.09 -10.07 8.37
C LEU A 483 54.08 -9.00 7.90
N VAL A 484 55.15 -9.42 7.23
CA VAL A 484 56.10 -8.51 6.56
C VAL A 484 55.93 -8.59 5.05
N LEU A 485 55.58 -7.46 4.45
CA LEU A 485 55.42 -7.27 3.01
C LEU A 485 56.76 -6.83 2.41
N VAL A 486 57.42 -7.71 1.67
CA VAL A 486 58.80 -7.47 1.16
C VAL A 486 58.78 -7.29 -0.36
N ASP A 487 59.19 -6.12 -0.84
CA ASP A 487 59.34 -5.84 -2.27
C ASP A 487 60.77 -5.42 -2.67
N ILE A 488 61.05 -5.54 -3.97
CA ILE A 488 62.26 -5.01 -4.61
C ILE A 488 61.79 -3.90 -5.54
N GLY A 489 62.24 -2.67 -5.30
CA GLY A 489 61.80 -1.48 -6.01
C GLY A 489 62.87 -0.39 -6.00
N ALA A 490 62.63 0.75 -6.66
CA ALA A 490 63.57 1.87 -6.60
C ALA A 490 63.41 2.66 -5.28
N LEU A 491 64.52 3.06 -4.66
CA LEU A 491 64.53 4.01 -3.54
C LEU A 491 65.18 5.33 -3.93
N ASP A 492 66.50 5.34 -4.12
CA ASP A 492 67.28 6.57 -4.37
C ASP A 492 68.40 6.41 -5.41
N GLY A 493 68.56 5.21 -5.98
CA GLY A 493 69.52 4.94 -7.05
C GLY A 493 70.85 4.39 -6.54
N PRO A 494 71.83 4.13 -7.42
CA PRO A 494 73.05 3.43 -7.02
C PRO A 494 73.89 4.19 -5.98
N GLY A 495 74.31 3.51 -4.92
CA GLY A 495 75.18 4.01 -3.86
C GLY A 495 74.45 4.76 -2.74
N GLY A 496 73.11 4.72 -2.74
CA GLY A 496 72.25 5.31 -1.72
C GLY A 496 71.85 4.29 -0.65
N ALA A 497 70.58 4.32 -0.25
CA ALA A 497 70.01 3.39 0.72
C ALA A 497 69.70 2.04 0.07
N ALA A 498 70.33 0.96 0.54
CA ALA A 498 70.11 -0.37 -0.01
C ALA A 498 68.74 -0.96 0.34
N ALA A 499 68.13 -0.50 1.44
CA ALA A 499 66.80 -0.91 1.81
C ALA A 499 66.12 0.13 2.71
N ARG A 500 64.80 -0.06 2.86
CA ARG A 500 63.95 0.73 3.72
C ARG A 500 62.89 -0.13 4.38
N SER A 501 62.73 0.02 5.69
CA SER A 501 61.69 -0.64 6.48
C SER A 501 60.67 0.33 7.03
N GLY A 502 59.45 -0.15 7.26
CA GLY A 502 58.36 0.63 7.84
C GLY A 502 57.31 -0.24 8.50
N VAL A 503 56.52 0.37 9.39
CA VAL A 503 55.41 -0.30 10.08
C VAL A 503 54.09 0.25 9.57
N CYS A 504 53.22 -0.62 9.07
CA CYS A 504 51.94 -0.25 8.48
C CYS A 504 50.79 -0.30 9.49
N ARG A 505 50.72 -1.37 10.30
CA ARG A 505 49.68 -1.60 11.30
C ARG A 505 50.29 -2.07 12.60
N ILE A 506 49.77 -1.58 13.73
CA ILE A 506 50.17 -2.01 15.09
C ILE A 506 48.95 -2.49 15.88
N ARG A 507 49.18 -3.38 16.84
CA ARG A 507 48.13 -3.86 17.74
C ARG A 507 47.63 -2.74 18.65
N SER A 508 46.32 -2.70 18.87
CA SER A 508 45.73 -1.73 19.79
C SER A 508 46.24 -1.90 21.22
N GLY A 509 46.58 -0.78 21.85
CA GLY A 509 47.11 -0.75 23.22
C GLY A 509 48.58 -1.15 23.35
N THR A 510 49.27 -1.47 22.25
CA THR A 510 50.70 -1.78 22.26
C THR A 510 51.43 -1.01 21.15
N LEU A 511 52.75 -1.19 21.07
CA LEU A 511 53.59 -0.72 19.96
C LEU A 511 54.03 -1.86 19.04
N LEU A 512 53.45 -3.06 19.20
CA LEU A 512 53.87 -4.25 18.46
C LEU A 512 53.23 -4.29 17.05
N PRO A 513 54.04 -4.32 15.97
CA PRO A 513 53.57 -4.45 14.59
C PRO A 513 52.72 -5.68 14.33
N VAL A 514 51.70 -5.51 13.48
CA VAL A 514 50.89 -6.59 12.88
C VAL A 514 51.22 -6.73 11.40
N VAL A 515 51.37 -5.59 10.70
CA VAL A 515 51.76 -5.56 9.29
C VAL A 515 52.87 -4.54 9.11
N SER A 516 53.99 -4.98 8.55
CA SER A 516 55.17 -4.15 8.27
C SER A 516 55.59 -4.30 6.81
N THR A 517 56.47 -3.41 6.35
CA THR A 517 56.96 -3.37 4.98
C THR A 517 58.47 -3.29 4.94
N VAL A 518 59.08 -4.00 4.00
CA VAL A 518 60.50 -3.90 3.68
C VAL A 518 60.62 -3.69 2.17
N ARG A 519 61.39 -2.69 1.75
CA ARG A 519 61.72 -2.43 0.35
C ARG A 519 63.22 -2.49 0.15
N ILE A 520 63.68 -3.36 -0.73
CA ILE A 520 65.09 -3.42 -1.14
C ILE A 520 65.31 -2.58 -2.39
N ASP A 521 66.34 -1.72 -2.43
CA ASP A 521 66.64 -0.93 -3.63
C ASP A 521 67.18 -1.83 -4.74
N ALA A 522 66.42 -1.94 -5.82
CA ALA A 522 66.80 -2.65 -7.03
C ALA A 522 68.14 -2.17 -7.62
N SER A 523 68.49 -0.89 -7.40
CA SER A 523 69.71 -0.23 -7.90
C SER A 523 70.98 -0.71 -7.20
N ASP A 524 70.88 -1.05 -5.91
CA ASP A 524 72.00 -1.49 -5.08
C ASP A 524 72.06 -3.00 -4.87
N LEU A 525 70.96 -3.70 -5.13
CA LEU A 525 70.82 -5.14 -4.90
C LEU A 525 71.92 -5.98 -5.56
N ALA A 526 72.40 -5.59 -6.75
CA ALA A 526 73.50 -6.30 -7.41
C ALA A 526 74.82 -6.18 -6.62
N ALA A 527 75.12 -5.01 -6.07
CA ALA A 527 76.32 -4.77 -5.27
C ALA A 527 76.20 -5.43 -3.88
N VAL A 528 75.02 -5.39 -3.27
CA VAL A 528 74.72 -6.09 -2.00
C VAL A 528 74.92 -7.59 -2.15
N ARG A 529 74.42 -8.19 -3.25
CA ARG A 529 74.64 -9.62 -3.57
C ARG A 529 76.11 -9.93 -3.78
N ALA A 530 76.83 -9.11 -4.53
CA ALA A 530 78.26 -9.31 -4.78
C ALA A 530 79.10 -9.24 -3.50
N ALA A 531 78.67 -8.44 -2.52
CA ALA A 531 79.28 -8.34 -1.20
C ALA A 531 78.88 -9.48 -0.25
N GLY A 532 77.91 -10.32 -0.61
CA GLY A 532 77.38 -11.39 0.25
C GLY A 532 76.53 -10.89 1.41
N LEU A 533 75.97 -9.66 1.33
CA LEU A 533 75.32 -8.99 2.44
C LEU A 533 73.79 -9.06 2.44
N LEU A 534 73.18 -9.64 1.39
CA LEU A 534 71.71 -9.62 1.27
C LEU A 534 71.01 -10.32 2.44
N GLY A 535 71.54 -11.43 2.95
CA GLY A 535 70.98 -12.09 4.13
C GLY A 535 71.01 -11.21 5.38
N ASP A 536 72.12 -10.52 5.62
CA ASP A 536 72.26 -9.59 6.75
C ASP A 536 71.34 -8.38 6.59
N LEU A 537 71.23 -7.83 5.38
CA LEU A 537 70.31 -6.75 5.06
C LEU A 537 68.86 -7.16 5.36
N LEU A 538 68.42 -8.32 4.88
CA LEU A 538 67.07 -8.81 5.14
C LEU A 538 66.82 -9.04 6.64
N ARG A 539 67.80 -9.56 7.38
CA ARG A 539 67.69 -9.70 8.85
C ARG A 539 67.59 -8.33 9.53
N HIS A 540 68.43 -7.37 9.13
CA HIS A 540 68.43 -6.01 9.64
C HIS A 540 67.07 -5.33 9.43
N GLU A 541 66.56 -5.36 8.19
CA GLU A 541 65.27 -4.77 7.83
C GLU A 541 64.09 -5.41 8.57
N ILE A 542 64.09 -6.74 8.75
CA ILE A 542 63.07 -7.40 9.58
C ILE A 542 63.15 -6.94 11.03
N GLY A 543 64.34 -6.63 11.56
CA GLY A 543 64.52 -6.03 12.89
C GLY A 543 63.77 -4.70 13.02
N HIS A 544 63.86 -3.83 12.01
CA HIS A 544 63.06 -2.60 11.95
C HIS A 544 61.57 -2.87 11.74
N ALA A 545 61.20 -3.88 10.95
CA ALA A 545 59.82 -4.32 10.77
C ALA A 545 59.17 -4.83 12.07
N LEU A 546 59.98 -5.32 13.03
CA LEU A 546 59.59 -5.67 14.40
C LEU A 546 59.53 -4.45 15.34
N GLY A 547 60.03 -3.29 14.92
CA GLY A 547 59.95 -2.04 15.67
C GLY A 547 61.23 -1.59 16.36
N LEU A 548 62.34 -2.32 16.23
CA LEU A 548 63.65 -1.86 16.72
C LEU A 548 64.00 -0.52 16.06
N GLY A 549 64.45 0.45 16.85
CA GLY A 549 64.69 1.81 16.38
C GLY A 549 63.40 2.61 16.21
N VAL A 550 62.49 2.09 15.37
CA VAL A 550 61.24 2.74 14.94
C VAL A 550 60.40 3.21 16.13
N PHE A 551 60.24 2.35 17.14
CA PHE A 551 59.39 2.64 18.30
C PHE A 551 60.16 3.03 19.56
N TRP A 552 61.48 3.17 19.53
CA TRP A 552 62.22 3.62 20.71
C TRP A 552 61.76 4.99 21.23
N PRO A 553 61.49 6.01 20.38
CA PRO A 553 60.94 7.28 20.85
C PRO A 553 59.55 7.11 21.47
N ALA A 554 58.65 6.40 20.80
CA ALA A 554 57.27 6.17 21.24
C ALA A 554 57.18 5.34 22.54
N ALA A 555 58.08 4.37 22.70
CA ALA A 555 58.24 3.56 23.90
C ALA A 555 59.04 4.29 25.00
N ASN A 556 59.45 5.54 24.77
CA ASN A 556 60.19 6.36 25.72
C ASN A 556 61.55 5.69 26.11
N LEU A 557 62.20 5.01 25.18
CA LEU A 557 63.43 4.23 25.39
C LEU A 557 64.73 5.00 25.10
N LEU A 558 64.63 6.27 24.68
CA LEU A 558 65.78 7.13 24.40
C LEU A 558 65.92 8.27 25.41
N THR A 559 67.15 8.71 25.63
CA THR A 559 67.49 10.00 26.24
C THR A 559 68.47 10.75 25.36
N GLY A 560 68.33 12.07 25.25
CA GLY A 560 69.19 12.88 24.39
C GLY A 560 68.96 12.68 22.88
N ALA A 561 67.82 12.10 22.47
CA ALA A 561 67.43 11.98 21.06
C ALA A 561 67.48 13.34 20.34
N GLY A 562 67.95 13.37 19.09
CA GLY A 562 68.21 14.60 18.34
C GLY A 562 69.40 15.42 18.86
N GLY A 563 70.06 14.99 19.93
CA GLY A 563 71.27 15.58 20.51
C GLY A 563 72.57 14.89 20.08
N PRO A 564 73.74 15.46 20.46
CA PRO A 564 75.05 14.95 20.03
C PRO A 564 75.43 13.60 20.65
N ASP A 565 74.71 13.12 21.67
CA ASP A 565 74.97 11.84 22.34
C ASP A 565 73.65 11.20 22.82
N PRO A 566 72.83 10.67 21.90
CA PRO A 566 71.63 9.93 22.25
C PRO A 566 72.02 8.57 22.84
N LEU A 567 71.32 8.18 23.89
CA LEU A 567 71.56 6.95 24.64
C LEU A 567 70.26 6.17 24.80
N TYR A 568 70.39 4.85 24.78
CA TYR A 568 69.29 3.94 25.07
C TYR A 568 69.11 3.77 26.58
N ARG A 569 67.86 3.69 27.04
CA ARG A 569 67.54 3.57 28.48
C ARG A 569 66.52 2.48 28.80
N GLY A 570 66.27 1.56 27.87
CA GLY A 570 65.51 0.34 28.16
C GLY A 570 66.26 -0.52 29.18
N THR A 571 65.51 -1.22 30.03
CA THR A 571 66.08 -1.93 31.18
C THR A 571 66.85 -3.17 30.71
N GLN A 572 66.26 -3.92 29.78
CA GLN A 572 66.82 -5.18 29.29
C GLN A 572 67.99 -4.93 28.33
N GLY A 573 67.85 -3.97 27.40
CA GLY A 573 68.95 -3.56 26.52
C GLY A 573 70.15 -3.04 27.30
N THR A 574 69.93 -2.25 28.35
CA THR A 574 71.03 -1.76 29.22
C THR A 574 71.71 -2.90 29.99
N ALA A 575 70.94 -3.88 30.49
CA ALA A 575 71.51 -5.07 31.13
C ALA A 575 72.34 -5.92 30.15
N ALA A 576 71.84 -6.12 28.93
CA ALA A 576 72.55 -6.82 27.87
C ALA A 576 73.86 -6.10 27.48
N TRP A 577 73.83 -4.77 27.38
CA TRP A 577 75.04 -3.96 27.13
C TRP A 577 76.11 -4.15 28.20
N ALA A 578 75.72 -4.21 29.47
CA ALA A 578 76.65 -4.50 30.56
C ALA A 578 77.29 -5.90 30.43
N LEU A 579 76.52 -6.91 30.00
CA LEU A 579 77.03 -8.26 29.75
C LEU A 579 78.01 -8.33 28.58
N LEU A 580 77.85 -7.45 27.59
CA LEU A 580 78.78 -7.28 26.47
C LEU A 580 80.06 -6.51 26.86
N GLY A 581 80.22 -6.13 28.13
CA GLY A 581 81.37 -5.37 28.63
C GLY A 581 81.24 -3.85 28.47
N GLY A 582 80.04 -3.38 28.09
CA GLY A 582 79.70 -1.97 28.03
C GLY A 582 79.61 -1.31 29.40
N SER A 583 79.84 0.00 29.45
CA SER A 583 79.61 0.82 30.65
C SER A 583 78.51 1.85 30.39
N GLY A 584 77.72 2.15 31.41
CA GLY A 584 76.60 3.10 31.31
C GLY A 584 75.47 2.61 30.39
N SER A 585 74.81 3.55 29.71
CA SER A 585 73.75 3.27 28.74
C SER A 585 74.33 2.94 27.35
N PRO A 586 73.68 2.05 26.57
CA PRO A 586 74.11 1.76 25.21
C PRO A 586 74.03 3.02 24.33
N PRO A 587 75.07 3.31 23.53
CA PRO A 587 75.07 4.47 22.66
C PRO A 587 74.21 4.26 21.41
N VAL A 588 73.37 5.25 21.11
CA VAL A 588 72.52 5.29 19.91
C VAL A 588 73.19 6.18 18.85
N GLU A 589 72.93 5.90 17.58
CA GLU A 589 73.52 6.61 16.45
C GLU A 589 73.19 8.10 16.49
N ASN A 590 74.23 8.93 16.45
CA ASN A 590 74.15 10.38 16.62
C ASN A 590 74.44 11.15 15.33
N THR A 591 74.82 10.44 14.28
CA THR A 591 75.10 10.97 12.95
C THR A 591 74.06 10.51 11.93
N GLY A 592 74.10 11.07 10.72
CA GLY A 592 73.14 10.74 9.66
C GLY A 592 71.86 11.57 9.70
N GLY A 593 70.98 11.30 8.73
CA GLY A 593 69.68 11.95 8.58
C GLY A 593 68.55 11.22 9.31
N ALA A 594 67.32 11.67 9.06
CA ALA A 594 66.13 10.95 9.48
C ALA A 594 66.13 9.53 8.87
N GLY A 595 65.84 8.51 9.67
CA GLY A 595 65.91 7.11 9.27
C GLY A 595 67.24 6.42 9.57
N VAL A 596 68.28 7.14 9.99
CA VAL A 596 69.58 6.59 10.43
C VAL A 596 69.85 6.95 11.89
N ARG A 597 69.78 8.24 12.19
CA ARG A 597 69.98 8.77 13.55
C ARG A 597 68.84 8.33 14.47
N ASP A 598 69.15 8.11 15.75
CA ASP A 598 68.20 7.79 16.82
C ASP A 598 67.44 6.46 16.66
N VAL A 599 67.62 5.74 15.55
CA VAL A 599 66.94 4.46 15.26
C VAL A 599 67.91 3.28 15.17
N HIS A 600 69.22 3.53 15.20
CA HIS A 600 70.25 2.49 15.17
C HIS A 600 71.16 2.52 16.40
N TRP A 601 71.85 1.41 16.63
CA TRP A 601 73.03 1.43 17.49
C TRP A 601 74.17 2.24 16.86
N ARG A 602 74.96 2.90 17.71
CA ARG A 602 76.04 3.77 17.24
C ARG A 602 77.14 2.98 16.52
N GLU A 603 77.32 3.23 15.23
CA GLU A 603 78.30 2.48 14.41
C GLU A 603 79.72 2.68 14.92
N SER A 604 80.08 3.88 15.35
CA SER A 604 81.43 4.20 15.86
C SER A 604 81.81 3.47 17.17
N VAL A 605 80.86 2.81 17.83
CA VAL A 605 81.10 2.06 19.07
C VAL A 605 80.83 0.58 18.89
N LEU A 606 79.71 0.23 18.26
CA LEU A 606 79.31 -1.16 18.16
C LEU A 606 79.99 -1.86 16.98
N VAL A 607 80.09 -1.24 15.80
CA VAL A 607 80.80 -1.79 14.63
C VAL A 607 80.39 -3.24 14.30
N ARG A 608 79.60 -3.43 13.24
CA ARG A 608 79.09 -4.75 12.80
C ARG A 608 78.11 -5.43 13.75
N GLU A 609 77.53 -4.73 14.72
CA GLU A 609 76.30 -5.28 15.31
C GLU A 609 75.19 -5.20 14.26
N LEU A 610 74.34 -6.22 14.15
CA LEU A 610 73.38 -6.32 13.05
C LEU A 610 72.53 -5.05 12.84
N MET A 611 72.13 -4.36 13.92
CA MET A 611 71.26 -3.17 13.93
C MET A 611 72.05 -1.86 14.03
N THR A 612 73.31 -1.82 13.58
CA THR A 612 74.00 -0.57 13.25
C THR A 612 73.68 -0.16 11.80
N PRO A 613 73.79 1.13 11.42
CA PRO A 613 73.32 1.62 10.11
C PRO A 613 74.23 1.25 8.92
N VAL A 614 75.26 0.42 9.15
CA VAL A 614 76.27 0.09 8.14
C VAL A 614 76.59 -1.40 8.21
N LEU A 615 76.10 -2.15 7.21
CA LEU A 615 76.49 -3.55 7.03
C LEU A 615 77.81 -3.63 6.26
N THR A 616 78.76 -4.41 6.76
CA THR A 616 80.08 -4.58 6.13
C THR A 616 80.38 -6.05 5.86
N PRO A 617 81.21 -6.39 4.85
CA PRO A 617 81.60 -7.77 4.58
C PRO A 617 82.23 -8.45 5.80
N GLY A 618 81.76 -9.66 6.12
CA GLY A 618 82.04 -10.36 7.38
C GLY A 618 80.74 -10.60 8.18
N PRO A 619 80.82 -11.25 9.35
CA PRO A 619 79.63 -11.48 10.17
C PRO A 619 79.13 -10.16 10.79
N ASN A 620 77.84 -9.88 10.61
CA ASN A 620 77.11 -8.81 11.32
C ASN A 620 76.14 -9.46 12.32
N PRO A 621 76.60 -9.85 13.54
CA PRO A 621 75.81 -10.66 14.46
C PRO A 621 74.60 -9.94 15.06
N LEU A 622 73.48 -10.66 15.19
CA LEU A 622 72.35 -10.27 16.05
C LEU A 622 72.75 -10.44 17.51
N SER A 623 73.01 -9.33 18.21
CA SER A 623 73.53 -9.40 19.57
C SER A 623 72.45 -9.53 20.65
N LEU A 624 72.88 -9.91 21.86
CA LEU A 624 72.03 -9.85 23.07
C LEU A 624 71.45 -8.45 23.31
N LEU A 625 72.14 -7.38 22.88
CA LEU A 625 71.66 -6.01 23.04
C LEU A 625 70.38 -5.77 22.22
N SER A 626 70.39 -6.16 20.95
CA SER A 626 69.23 -6.02 20.07
C SER A 626 68.04 -6.88 20.53
N LEU A 627 68.30 -8.10 21.03
CA LEU A 627 67.24 -8.92 21.66
C LEU A 627 66.70 -8.31 22.95
N GLY A 628 67.57 -7.73 23.80
CA GLY A 628 67.14 -6.99 24.99
C GLY A 628 66.27 -5.79 24.65
N ALA A 629 66.59 -5.07 23.57
CA ALA A 629 65.77 -3.96 23.12
C ALA A 629 64.38 -4.38 22.61
N LEU A 630 64.23 -5.59 22.05
CA LEU A 630 62.93 -6.17 21.73
C LEU A 630 62.12 -6.53 22.99
N GLN A 631 62.78 -7.03 24.05
CA GLN A 631 62.10 -7.25 25.34
C GLN A 631 61.55 -5.95 25.92
N ASP A 632 62.33 -4.87 25.85
CA ASP A 632 61.90 -3.54 26.31
C ASP A 632 60.72 -2.98 25.47
N LEU A 633 60.54 -3.45 24.23
CA LEU A 633 59.37 -3.13 23.39
C LEU A 633 58.14 -4.02 23.72
N GLY A 634 58.32 -5.11 24.47
CA GLY A 634 57.25 -6.00 24.92
C GLY A 634 57.21 -7.38 24.26
N TYR A 635 58.27 -7.80 23.56
CA TYR A 635 58.39 -9.15 23.03
C TYR A 635 58.96 -10.13 24.07
N GLY A 636 58.46 -11.36 24.09
CA GLY A 636 59.18 -12.49 24.67
C GLY A 636 60.26 -12.97 23.72
N VAL A 637 61.52 -12.94 24.15
CA VAL A 637 62.67 -13.38 23.35
C VAL A 637 63.39 -14.56 24.00
N ASP A 638 63.96 -15.43 23.18
CA ASP A 638 64.98 -16.39 23.59
C ASP A 638 66.37 -15.75 23.49
N ALA A 639 66.96 -15.43 24.65
CA ALA A 639 68.31 -14.86 24.70
C ALA A 639 69.39 -15.78 24.12
N SER A 640 69.14 -17.10 24.03
CA SER A 640 70.09 -18.05 23.44
C SER A 640 70.18 -17.95 21.91
N ALA A 641 69.23 -17.26 21.27
CA ALA A 641 69.28 -16.95 19.84
C ALA A 641 70.30 -15.85 19.49
N ALA A 642 70.85 -15.14 20.48
CA ALA A 642 71.88 -14.14 20.22
C ALA A 642 73.17 -14.78 19.71
N GLU A 643 73.73 -14.17 18.67
CA GLU A 643 75.01 -14.56 18.10
C GLU A 643 76.17 -14.00 18.95
N PRO A 644 77.29 -14.72 19.10
CA PRO A 644 78.45 -14.23 19.84
C PRO A 644 78.95 -12.89 19.30
N TYR A 645 78.97 -11.88 20.16
CA TYR A 645 79.35 -10.53 19.79
C TYR A 645 80.04 -9.85 20.98
N ALA A 646 81.04 -9.02 20.70
CA ALA A 646 81.73 -8.19 21.68
C ALA A 646 82.11 -6.86 21.02
N PRO A 647 81.75 -5.70 21.61
CA PRO A 647 82.17 -4.39 21.11
C PRO A 647 83.70 -4.30 21.11
N ALA A 648 84.31 -3.88 20.01
CA ALA A 648 85.76 -3.77 19.93
C ALA A 648 86.26 -2.56 20.74
N PRO A 649 87.08 -2.74 21.81
CA PRO A 649 87.59 -1.61 22.57
C PRO A 649 88.64 -0.82 21.76
N GLY A 650 88.39 0.47 21.52
CA GLY A 650 89.45 1.43 21.18
C GLY A 650 89.94 1.48 19.73
N LEU A 651 89.19 0.97 18.75
CA LEU A 651 89.49 1.30 17.34
C LEU A 651 89.01 2.73 17.02
N PRO A 652 89.82 3.57 16.35
CA PRO A 652 89.33 4.81 15.76
C PRO A 652 88.18 4.47 14.80
N ALA A 653 87.18 5.35 14.70
CA ALA A 653 86.16 5.27 13.66
C ALA A 653 86.85 4.97 12.32
N VAL A 654 86.57 3.80 11.74
CA VAL A 654 87.07 3.48 10.41
C VAL A 654 86.45 4.53 9.48
N PRO A 655 87.23 5.37 8.77
CA PRO A 655 86.68 6.25 7.78
C PRO A 655 86.03 5.37 6.70
N GLY A 656 84.71 5.42 6.61
CA GLY A 656 83.91 4.85 5.53
C GLY A 656 84.39 3.49 5.03
N ALA A 657 84.18 2.42 5.80
CA ALA A 657 84.03 1.14 5.15
C ALA A 657 82.84 1.27 4.17
N PRO A 658 82.97 0.84 2.89
CA PRO A 658 81.86 0.86 1.95
C PRO A 658 80.83 -0.16 2.45
N GLY A 659 79.89 0.34 3.24
CA GLY A 659 78.71 -0.40 3.68
C GLY A 659 77.47 0.25 3.11
N PHE A 660 76.43 -0.55 3.01
CA PHE A 660 75.15 -0.07 2.51
C PHE A 660 74.40 0.60 3.65
N ARG A 661 73.92 1.83 3.41
CA ARG A 661 73.06 2.55 4.34
C ARG A 661 71.64 2.06 4.19
N ASP A 662 70.87 2.11 5.25
CA ASP A 662 69.45 1.85 5.26
C ASP A 662 68.68 3.13 5.67
N GLU A 663 67.38 3.15 5.42
CA GLU A 663 66.51 4.22 5.91
C GLU A 663 65.24 3.63 6.53
N VAL A 664 64.89 4.05 7.74
CA VAL A 664 63.57 3.74 8.32
C VAL A 664 62.51 4.74 7.84
N TRP A 665 61.37 4.25 7.36
CA TRP A 665 60.20 5.06 7.03
C TRP A 665 59.43 5.48 8.29
N LEU A 666 59.40 6.79 8.58
CA LEU A 666 58.74 7.39 9.74
C LEU A 666 57.31 7.89 9.42
N GLY A 667 56.46 7.04 8.85
CA GLY A 667 55.03 7.33 8.79
C GLY A 667 54.30 6.81 10.02
N ALA A 668 53.27 7.53 10.47
CA ALA A 668 52.45 7.15 11.62
C ALA A 668 51.70 5.83 11.34
N PRO A 669 51.98 4.73 12.06
CA PRO A 669 51.24 3.49 11.88
C PRO A 669 49.79 3.65 12.35
N VAL A 670 48.90 2.86 11.75
CA VAL A 670 47.50 2.79 12.15
C VAL A 670 47.31 1.68 13.18
N SER A 671 46.74 2.03 14.34
CA SER A 671 46.38 1.04 15.35
C SER A 671 45.13 0.27 14.93
N VAL A 672 45.13 -1.05 15.12
CA VAL A 672 44.00 -1.94 14.80
C VAL A 672 43.60 -2.81 16.00
N ASP A 673 42.29 -3.04 16.17
CA ASP A 673 41.79 -4.02 17.14
C ASP A 673 41.97 -5.47 16.64
N ALA A 674 41.59 -6.46 17.47
CA ALA A 674 41.69 -7.88 17.14
C ALA A 674 40.88 -8.29 15.89
N SER A 675 39.93 -7.45 15.45
CA SER A 675 39.15 -7.64 14.23
C SER A 675 39.68 -6.83 13.04
N GLY A 676 40.92 -6.33 13.12
CA GLY A 676 41.60 -5.62 12.04
C GLY A 676 41.07 -4.20 11.79
N ARG A 677 40.15 -3.70 12.63
CA ARG A 677 39.51 -2.39 12.41
C ARG A 677 40.40 -1.26 12.93
N PRO A 678 40.58 -0.17 12.14
CA PRO A 678 41.35 1.00 12.57
C PRO A 678 40.75 1.68 13.81
N GLN A 679 41.59 1.99 14.80
CA GLN A 679 41.22 2.68 16.04
C GLN A 679 41.79 4.12 16.13
N GLY A 680 42.66 4.52 15.19
CA GLY A 680 43.32 5.83 15.14
C GLY A 680 44.81 5.73 14.76
N GLY A 681 45.44 6.87 14.44
CA GLY A 681 46.89 6.94 14.20
C GLY A 681 47.66 7.13 15.50
N VAL A 682 48.77 6.41 15.68
CA VAL A 682 49.74 6.68 16.75
C VAL A 682 50.80 7.62 16.19
N PRO A 683 51.28 8.65 16.94
CA PRO A 683 52.34 9.52 16.45
C PRO A 683 53.54 8.68 15.98
N GLY A 684 53.93 8.83 14.71
CA GLY A 684 55.24 8.39 14.24
C GLY A 684 56.32 9.27 14.90
N GLY A 685 57.44 8.66 15.28
CA GLY A 685 58.59 9.33 15.90
C GLY A 685 59.30 10.29 14.97
#